data_AF-A0A812RLP5-F1
#
_entry.id   AF-A0A812RLP5-F1
#
_cell.length_a   1.000
_cell.length_b   1.000
_cell.length_c   1.000
_cell.angle_alpha   90.00
_cell.angle_beta   90.00
_cell.angle_gamma   90.00
#
_symmetry.space_group_name_H-M   'P 1'
#
loop_
_entity.id
_entity.type
_entity.pdbx_description
1 polymer ?
#
loop_
_entity_poly.entity_id
_entity_poly.type
_entity_poly.pdbx_seq_one_letter_code
_entity_poly.pdbx_strand_id
1 'polypeptide(L)'
;MSSAPEKKLCACLVGLGRAGHFHMESLAALPHAVQLSWVVDVDTEKAKRIAEEKGCRWSSDLDAALADEVDVVIVASATDTHFPYIMKALSADKAVLAEKPISHELHEVITAVELAKSKNLAFMCGYQRRADRHFRELKRQLDSGAIGSLKMVKMCSRDNPLPPLEYLRTRGGIFHDMLIHDFDMLDFLSGGQVPESVTSIGHCYNPEIEKMEDIDTCAVMFKYPSGLIAMVDTSRDASYGYDQRIEAFGEHGMLSAKNELTSTVELATEAGHLVPTAMFSFPQRYLQAYRSELTEFIELVQAGRDSEVHRLEQAAMLRHPNIVRTTIAAEQSWKEGKSIQISQVAATPAVQKSGSDISSATPSDIEEVDIDSLDLTQSKLFATKNMFGDGYRNYETSSRQDKVSQTYNKMHVNQTVAFVKEQHDCWLKFNHGEFTVMEVITMLDELVDDSDPDVDIPNSIHDFQTAERIREQWPGEEYDWFHLVGLLHDLGKVMALPQLAKDDVLEQWAVVGDTFPIGCAPAEEAVVFPESFKGNPDYTHPIYGNKCGMYKPGCGISNLVMSWGHDEYMYRMLKFNGCTIPEAGLNMIRLHSFYPWHDKRAYTHFEAPEDAETLKWVKEFNKFDLYSKGDAVPDVEALKPYYAGLLKKYGLDGKLKW
;
A
#
# COMPACT_ATOMS: atom_id res chain seq x y z
N MET A 1 -0.80 38.77 29.32
CA MET A 1 0.16 38.17 30.27
C MET A 1 0.98 37.18 29.47
N SER A 2 2.30 37.16 29.60
CA SER A 2 3.11 36.12 28.95
C SER A 2 2.88 34.82 29.71
N SER A 3 2.30 33.80 29.06
CA SER A 3 2.42 32.44 29.54
C SER A 3 3.91 32.07 29.57
N ALA A 4 4.29 31.19 30.49
CA ALA A 4 5.57 30.50 30.37
C ALA A 4 5.52 29.64 29.09
N PRO A 5 6.64 29.43 28.38
CA PRO A 5 6.66 28.46 27.29
C PRO A 5 6.27 27.08 27.85
N GLU A 6 5.26 26.47 27.25
CA GLU A 6 4.78 25.15 27.65
C GLU A 6 5.89 24.12 27.53
N LYS A 7 5.96 23.17 28.48
CA LYS A 7 6.97 22.10 28.44
C LYS A 7 6.70 21.28 27.17
N LYS A 8 7.68 21.25 26.27
CA LYS A 8 7.69 20.32 25.14
C LYS A 8 7.74 18.89 25.68
N LEU A 9 6.77 18.06 25.28
CA LEU A 9 6.70 16.66 25.70
C LEU A 9 7.72 15.81 24.94
N CYS A 10 8.30 14.82 25.61
CA CYS A 10 9.11 13.78 24.97
C CYS A 10 8.28 12.55 24.65
N ALA A 11 8.26 12.14 23.38
CA ALA A 11 7.55 10.97 22.89
C ALA A 11 8.47 9.78 22.60
N CYS A 12 7.96 8.59 22.89
CA CYS A 12 8.49 7.32 22.40
C CYS A 12 7.48 6.71 21.40
N LEU A 13 7.90 6.41 20.18
CA LEU A 13 7.08 5.69 19.20
C LEU A 13 7.50 4.22 19.14
N VAL A 14 6.55 3.30 19.35
CA VAL A 14 6.76 1.85 19.31
C VAL A 14 6.10 1.29 18.06
N GLY A 15 6.87 0.61 17.21
CA GLY A 15 6.43 0.11 15.90
C GLY A 15 6.60 1.15 14.79
N LEU A 16 7.44 0.83 13.81
CA LEU A 16 7.85 1.71 12.71
C LEU A 16 7.35 1.23 11.35
N GLY A 17 6.27 0.44 11.35
CA GLY A 17 5.53 0.05 10.16
C GLY A 17 4.56 1.14 9.66
N ARG A 18 3.57 0.74 8.85
CA ARG A 18 2.62 1.65 8.17
C ARG A 18 1.94 2.66 9.10
N ALA A 19 1.47 2.25 10.28
CA ALA A 19 0.86 3.15 11.25
C ALA A 19 1.90 4.07 11.92
N GLY A 20 3.05 3.52 12.31
CA GLY A 20 4.18 4.27 12.85
C GLY A 20 4.63 5.42 11.94
N HIS A 21 4.60 5.22 10.62
CA HIS A 21 4.89 6.28 9.65
C HIS A 21 3.95 7.50 9.78
N PHE A 22 2.63 7.29 9.85
CA PHE A 22 1.67 8.40 10.04
C PHE A 22 1.87 9.12 11.39
N HIS A 23 2.22 8.37 12.45
CA HIS A 23 2.55 8.97 13.74
C HIS A 23 3.85 9.77 13.69
N MET A 24 4.88 9.31 12.96
CA MET A 24 6.11 10.09 12.73
C MET A 24 5.85 11.40 11.98
N GLU A 25 5.06 11.38 10.90
CA GLU A 25 4.67 12.61 10.19
C GLU A 25 3.89 13.57 11.10
N SER A 26 2.95 13.02 11.88
CA SER A 26 2.09 13.80 12.76
C SER A 26 2.88 14.43 13.91
N LEU A 27 3.86 13.71 14.48
CA LEU A 27 4.83 14.25 15.44
C LEU A 27 5.68 15.37 14.83
N ALA A 28 6.16 15.19 13.59
CA ALA A 28 6.95 16.18 12.88
C ALA A 28 6.18 17.48 12.58
N ALA A 29 4.84 17.40 12.48
CA ALA A 29 3.96 18.56 12.34
C ALA A 29 3.73 19.34 13.65
N LEU A 30 4.15 18.81 14.82
CA LEU A 30 3.96 19.40 16.14
C LEU A 30 5.29 19.78 16.87
N PRO A 31 6.30 20.38 16.19
CA PRO A 31 7.66 20.52 16.72
C PRO A 31 7.80 21.49 17.90
N HIS A 32 6.74 22.25 18.21
CA HIS A 32 6.67 23.13 19.37
C HIS A 32 6.09 22.44 20.63
N ALA A 33 5.22 21.44 20.46
CA ALA A 33 4.54 20.77 21.56
C ALA A 33 5.18 19.42 21.94
N VAL A 34 5.73 18.69 20.96
CA VAL A 34 6.29 17.34 21.17
C VAL A 34 7.61 17.12 20.43
N GLN A 35 8.51 16.34 21.03
CA GLN A 35 9.76 15.85 20.46
C GLN A 35 9.69 14.33 20.37
N LEU A 36 9.98 13.76 19.20
CA LEU A 36 10.29 12.33 19.11
C LEU A 36 11.67 12.11 19.74
N SER A 37 11.70 11.51 20.93
CA SER A 37 12.93 11.28 21.69
C SER A 37 13.41 9.84 21.56
N TRP A 38 12.49 8.89 21.37
CA TRP A 38 12.78 7.47 21.17
C TRP A 38 11.92 6.86 20.06
N VAL A 39 12.52 5.94 19.30
CA VAL A 39 11.81 4.93 18.50
C VAL A 39 12.12 3.53 19.01
N VAL A 40 11.17 2.62 18.94
CA VAL A 40 11.31 1.23 19.37
C VAL A 40 10.74 0.31 18.29
N ASP A 41 11.56 -0.58 17.77
CA ASP A 41 11.12 -1.65 16.86
C ASP A 41 11.98 -2.90 17.08
N VAL A 42 11.39 -4.08 16.87
CA VAL A 42 12.10 -5.36 16.97
C VAL A 42 13.09 -5.53 15.81
N ASP A 43 12.85 -4.85 14.69
CA ASP A 43 13.81 -4.68 13.61
C ASP A 43 14.82 -3.58 14.00
N THR A 44 15.98 -4.00 14.52
CA THR A 44 17.01 -3.08 15.02
C THR A 44 17.63 -2.22 13.93
N GLU A 45 17.70 -2.69 12.68
CA GLU A 45 18.29 -1.91 11.59
C GLU A 45 17.32 -0.83 11.12
N LYS A 46 16.03 -1.15 11.02
CA LYS A 46 14.97 -0.15 10.82
C LYS A 46 14.94 0.88 11.95
N ALA A 47 15.04 0.44 13.22
CA ALA A 47 15.03 1.33 14.38
C ALA A 47 16.25 2.27 14.40
N LYS A 48 17.46 1.77 14.14
CA LYS A 48 18.68 2.58 13.98
C LYS A 48 18.53 3.63 12.89
N ARG A 49 18.20 3.19 11.67
CA ARG A 49 18.08 4.06 10.49
C ARG A 49 17.11 5.21 10.75
N ILE A 50 15.91 4.90 11.25
CA ILE A 50 14.90 5.92 11.54
C ILE A 50 15.35 6.83 12.69
N ALA A 51 16.04 6.33 13.72
CA ALA A 51 16.58 7.19 14.77
C ALA A 51 17.65 8.16 14.27
N GLU A 52 18.53 7.73 13.36
CA GLU A 52 19.51 8.59 12.71
C GLU A 52 18.82 9.65 11.83
N GLU A 53 17.86 9.24 10.98
CA GLU A 53 17.05 10.16 10.15
C GLU A 53 16.26 11.20 10.95
N LYS A 54 15.73 10.84 12.12
CA LYS A 54 14.90 11.72 12.96
C LYS A 54 15.69 12.41 14.08
N GLY A 55 16.97 12.10 14.27
CA GLY A 55 17.81 12.66 15.33
C GLY A 55 17.37 12.26 16.74
N CYS A 56 16.86 11.04 16.92
CA CYS A 56 16.36 10.52 18.20
C CYS A 56 17.14 9.27 18.67
N ARG A 57 16.73 8.66 19.77
CA ARG A 57 17.30 7.40 20.28
C ARG A 57 16.52 6.20 19.75
N TRP A 58 17.12 5.01 19.73
CA TRP A 58 16.43 3.76 19.37
C TRP A 58 16.69 2.64 20.39
N SER A 59 15.77 1.68 20.44
CA SER A 59 15.92 0.43 21.19
C SER A 59 15.14 -0.71 20.52
N SER A 60 15.52 -1.96 20.79
CA SER A 60 14.72 -3.15 20.45
C SER A 60 13.55 -3.40 21.42
N ASP A 61 13.59 -2.76 22.59
CA ASP A 61 12.56 -2.85 23.62
C ASP A 61 12.21 -1.48 24.21
N LEU A 62 11.08 -1.42 24.90
CA LEU A 62 10.55 -0.19 25.49
C LEU A 62 11.26 0.20 26.81
N ASP A 63 12.03 -0.68 27.45
CA ASP A 63 12.51 -0.48 28.82
C ASP A 63 13.59 0.61 28.88
N ALA A 64 14.46 0.68 27.87
CA ALA A 64 15.45 1.75 27.72
C ALA A 64 14.81 3.15 27.60
N ALA A 65 13.69 3.27 26.86
CA ALA A 65 12.97 4.52 26.69
C ALA A 65 12.18 4.92 27.95
N LEU A 66 11.63 3.95 28.70
CA LEU A 66 10.91 4.23 29.95
C LEU A 66 11.82 4.68 31.10
N ALA A 67 13.09 4.26 31.08
CA ALA A 67 14.13 4.69 32.02
C ALA A 67 14.62 6.14 31.80
N ASP A 68 14.20 6.78 30.71
CA ASP A 68 14.58 8.13 30.29
C ASP A 68 13.44 9.14 30.48
N GLU A 69 13.68 10.42 30.18
CA GLU A 69 12.69 11.49 30.20
C GLU A 69 11.71 11.41 29.01
N VAL A 70 10.99 10.30 28.89
CA VAL A 70 9.78 10.15 28.05
C VAL A 70 8.55 10.55 28.86
N ASP A 71 7.67 11.37 28.29
CA ASP A 71 6.38 11.76 28.86
C ASP A 71 5.22 10.90 28.30
N VAL A 72 5.28 10.59 26.99
CA VAL A 72 4.22 9.87 26.25
C VAL A 72 4.75 8.69 25.43
N VAL A 73 3.98 7.62 25.33
CA VAL A 73 4.28 6.45 24.49
C VAL A 73 3.16 6.27 23.46
N ILE A 74 3.55 6.19 22.19
CA ILE A 74 2.64 5.91 21.07
C ILE A 74 2.92 4.46 20.63
N VAL A 75 1.90 3.60 20.67
CA VAL A 75 2.01 2.17 20.34
C VAL A 75 1.33 1.94 18.99
N ALA A 76 2.13 1.72 17.95
CA ALA A 76 1.73 1.51 16.56
C ALA A 76 2.41 0.26 15.95
N SER A 77 2.67 -0.74 16.80
CA SER A 77 3.32 -2.01 16.48
C SER A 77 2.33 -3.06 15.97
N ALA A 78 2.69 -4.35 15.99
CA ALA A 78 1.74 -5.42 15.70
C ALA A 78 0.74 -5.59 16.84
N THR A 79 -0.52 -5.90 16.52
CA THR A 79 -1.66 -5.88 17.44
C THR A 79 -1.50 -6.79 18.66
N ASP A 80 -0.89 -7.95 18.48
CA ASP A 80 -0.52 -8.91 19.53
C ASP A 80 0.49 -8.35 20.55
N THR A 81 1.27 -7.34 20.16
CA THR A 81 2.23 -6.65 21.04
C THR A 81 1.65 -5.43 21.76
N HIS A 82 0.44 -4.97 21.40
CA HIS A 82 -0.15 -3.74 21.96
C HIS A 82 -0.31 -3.81 23.48
N PHE A 83 -1.02 -4.81 24.01
CA PHE A 83 -1.27 -4.93 25.45
C PHE A 83 0.02 -4.99 26.29
N PRO A 84 1.04 -5.81 25.96
CA PRO A 84 2.34 -5.77 26.62
C PRO A 84 2.99 -4.39 26.69
N TYR A 85 3.01 -3.62 25.58
CA TYR A 85 3.61 -2.29 25.56
C TYR A 85 2.77 -1.26 26.34
N ILE A 86 1.45 -1.29 26.20
CA ILE A 86 0.52 -0.43 26.95
C ILE A 86 0.71 -0.64 28.46
N MET A 87 0.73 -1.90 28.90
CA MET A 87 0.90 -2.24 30.32
C MET A 87 2.27 -1.82 30.86
N LYS A 88 3.35 -1.97 30.09
CA LYS A 88 4.68 -1.45 30.45
C LYS A 88 4.67 0.08 30.62
N ALA A 89 4.13 0.80 29.63
CA ALA A 89 4.11 2.28 29.63
C ALA A 89 3.26 2.85 30.78
N LEU A 90 2.05 2.33 31.00
CA LEU A 90 1.20 2.73 32.13
C LEU A 90 1.82 2.36 33.49
N SER A 91 2.50 1.21 33.59
CA SER A 91 3.22 0.81 34.80
C SER A 91 4.37 1.78 35.13
N ALA A 92 5.01 2.35 34.11
CA ALA A 92 6.04 3.40 34.22
C ALA A 92 5.50 4.85 34.28
N ASP A 93 4.19 5.02 34.54
CA ASP A 93 3.50 6.30 34.73
C ASP A 93 3.51 7.26 33.53
N LYS A 94 3.66 6.70 32.32
CA LYS A 94 3.60 7.43 31.04
C LYS A 94 2.17 7.50 30.52
N ALA A 95 1.84 8.56 29.79
CA ALA A 95 0.59 8.60 29.02
C ALA A 95 0.72 7.75 27.74
N VAL A 96 -0.40 7.17 27.27
CA VAL A 96 -0.40 6.20 26.16
C VAL A 96 -1.43 6.54 25.10
N LEU A 97 -1.00 6.57 23.83
CA LEU A 97 -1.88 6.48 22.66
C LEU A 97 -1.56 5.14 21.98
N ALA A 98 -2.55 4.28 21.76
CA ALA A 98 -2.34 2.97 21.14
C ALA A 98 -3.24 2.77 19.93
N GLU A 99 -2.68 2.31 18.81
CA GLU A 99 -3.42 1.90 17.62
C GLU A 99 -4.49 0.84 17.94
N LYS A 100 -5.53 0.81 17.12
CA LYS A 100 -6.63 -0.16 17.27
C LYS A 100 -6.22 -1.57 16.82
N PRO A 101 -6.82 -2.62 17.42
CA PRO A 101 -7.45 -2.63 18.73
C PRO A 101 -6.41 -2.56 19.86
N ILE A 102 -6.82 -2.15 21.07
CA ILE A 102 -5.99 -2.26 22.30
C ILE A 102 -5.53 -3.72 22.52
N SER A 103 -6.44 -4.66 22.32
CA SER A 103 -6.22 -6.10 22.24
C SER A 103 -7.46 -6.75 21.62
N HIS A 104 -7.31 -7.97 21.08
CA HIS A 104 -8.43 -8.85 20.75
C HIS A 104 -9.13 -9.41 22.01
N GLU A 105 -8.44 -9.43 23.15
CA GLU A 105 -8.92 -10.02 24.40
C GLU A 105 -9.59 -8.99 25.31
N LEU A 106 -10.90 -9.15 25.55
CA LEU A 106 -11.69 -8.23 26.37
C LEU A 106 -11.11 -8.03 27.80
N HIS A 107 -10.52 -9.07 28.39
CA HIS A 107 -9.96 -9.00 29.74
C HIS A 107 -8.67 -8.14 29.81
N GLU A 108 -7.87 -8.16 28.75
CA GLU A 108 -6.68 -7.32 28.60
C GLU A 108 -7.05 -5.84 28.47
N VAL A 109 -8.07 -5.54 27.64
CA VAL A 109 -8.61 -4.17 27.48
C VAL A 109 -9.13 -3.62 28.81
N ILE A 110 -9.86 -4.43 29.59
CA ILE A 110 -10.33 -4.06 30.93
C ILE A 110 -9.13 -3.75 31.84
N THR A 111 -8.12 -4.62 31.86
CA THR A 111 -6.94 -4.48 32.73
C THR A 111 -6.14 -3.21 32.40
N ALA A 112 -5.95 -2.88 31.12
CA ALA A 112 -5.28 -1.66 30.69
C ALA A 112 -6.05 -0.38 31.13
N VAL A 113 -7.37 -0.36 30.91
CA VAL A 113 -8.24 0.76 31.30
C VAL A 113 -8.29 0.94 32.83
N GLU A 114 -8.37 -0.15 33.59
CA GLU A 114 -8.35 -0.12 35.05
C GLU A 114 -7.00 0.40 35.60
N LEU A 115 -5.88 -0.02 35.00
CA LEU A 115 -4.55 0.48 35.37
C LEU A 115 -4.41 1.98 35.07
N ALA A 116 -4.76 2.42 33.86
CA ALA A 116 -4.73 3.83 33.47
C ALA A 116 -5.57 4.70 34.42
N LYS A 117 -6.79 4.23 34.76
CA LYS A 117 -7.69 4.89 35.72
C LYS A 117 -7.08 4.98 37.12
N SER A 118 -6.53 3.87 37.62
CA SER A 118 -5.96 3.79 38.97
C SER A 118 -4.79 4.77 39.19
N LYS A 119 -4.05 5.06 38.12
CA LYS A 119 -2.90 5.99 38.10
C LYS A 119 -3.26 7.41 37.61
N ASN A 120 -4.53 7.65 37.26
CA ASN A 120 -5.03 8.88 36.64
C ASN A 120 -4.20 9.30 35.40
N LEU A 121 -3.89 8.34 34.52
CA LEU A 121 -3.09 8.53 33.30
C LEU A 121 -3.98 8.74 32.08
N ALA A 122 -3.55 9.60 31.15
CA ALA A 122 -4.16 9.69 29.83
C ALA A 122 -3.88 8.41 29.04
N PHE A 123 -4.94 7.75 28.59
CA PHE A 123 -4.88 6.55 27.77
C PHE A 123 -5.96 6.64 26.69
N MET A 124 -5.54 6.67 25.42
CA MET A 124 -6.42 6.75 24.26
C MET A 124 -6.17 5.58 23.31
N CYS A 125 -7.24 5.09 22.69
CA CYS A 125 -7.18 4.19 21.54
C CYS A 125 -7.28 5.00 20.23
N GLY A 126 -6.48 4.63 19.23
CA GLY A 126 -6.34 5.26 17.92
C GLY A 126 -7.56 5.04 17.01
N TYR A 127 -8.73 5.52 17.44
CA TYR A 127 -9.95 5.55 16.66
C TYR A 127 -10.05 6.85 15.86
N GLN A 128 -9.07 7.06 14.98
CA GLN A 128 -8.86 8.28 14.20
C GLN A 128 -10.10 8.76 13.44
N ARG A 129 -11.08 7.90 13.11
CA ARG A 129 -12.38 8.31 12.56
C ARG A 129 -13.12 9.31 13.46
N ARG A 130 -12.99 9.24 14.79
CA ARG A 130 -13.51 10.27 15.73
C ARG A 130 -12.91 11.65 15.48
N ALA A 131 -11.67 11.69 14.97
CA ALA A 131 -10.92 12.89 14.65
C ALA A 131 -11.15 13.41 13.22
N ASP A 132 -12.00 12.75 12.41
CA ASP A 132 -12.38 13.24 11.09
C ASP A 132 -13.21 14.52 11.18
N ARG A 133 -12.92 15.50 10.30
CA ARG A 133 -13.60 16.80 10.30
C ARG A 133 -15.11 16.71 10.02
N HIS A 134 -15.54 15.76 9.19
CA HIS A 134 -16.95 15.60 8.83
C HIS A 134 -17.71 14.82 9.89
N PHE A 135 -17.10 13.78 10.47
CA PHE A 135 -17.70 13.02 11.56
C PHE A 135 -17.74 13.81 12.88
N ARG A 136 -16.72 14.63 13.19
CA ARG A 136 -16.78 15.62 14.30
C ARG A 136 -17.93 16.61 14.11
N GLU A 137 -18.12 17.17 12.92
CA GLU A 137 -19.22 18.11 12.64
C GLU A 137 -20.60 17.43 12.74
N LEU A 138 -20.73 16.20 12.23
CA LEU A 138 -21.94 15.38 12.39
C LEU A 138 -22.25 15.16 13.88
N LYS A 139 -21.24 14.79 14.69
CA LYS A 139 -21.40 14.62 16.14
C LYS A 139 -21.77 15.93 16.84
N ARG A 140 -21.14 17.06 16.48
CA ARG A 140 -21.44 18.38 17.04
C ARG A 140 -22.90 18.79 16.77
N GLN A 141 -23.42 18.50 15.58
CA GLN A 141 -24.82 18.75 15.25
C GLN A 141 -25.78 17.82 16.01
N LEU A 142 -25.44 16.53 16.16
CA LEU A 142 -26.20 15.61 17.05
C LEU A 142 -26.27 16.14 18.49
N ASP A 143 -25.14 16.53 19.07
CA ASP A 143 -25.04 17.02 20.45
C ASP A 143 -25.80 18.34 20.66
N SER A 144 -25.85 19.20 19.63
CA SER A 144 -26.68 20.42 19.66
C SER A 144 -28.20 20.15 19.63
N GLY A 145 -28.62 18.89 19.42
CA GLY A 145 -30.03 18.52 19.25
C GLY A 145 -30.62 18.86 17.89
N ALA A 146 -29.79 19.10 16.86
CA ALA A 146 -30.24 19.60 15.55
C ALA A 146 -31.29 18.71 14.85
N ILE A 147 -31.28 17.40 15.14
CA ILE A 147 -32.28 16.44 14.65
C ILE A 147 -33.18 15.87 15.75
N GLY A 148 -33.18 16.45 16.95
CA GLY A 148 -33.90 15.92 18.12
C GLY A 148 -33.39 14.54 18.54
N SER A 149 -34.31 13.69 19.04
CA SER A 149 -34.00 12.33 19.46
C SER A 149 -33.43 11.49 18.31
N LEU A 150 -32.23 10.91 18.45
CA LEU A 150 -31.60 10.03 17.46
C LEU A 150 -32.35 8.69 17.37
N LYS A 151 -32.87 8.34 16.19
CA LYS A 151 -33.74 7.16 15.97
C LYS A 151 -33.07 6.06 15.18
N MET A 152 -32.27 6.42 14.18
CA MET A 152 -31.56 5.48 13.32
C MET A 152 -30.19 6.01 12.93
N VAL A 153 -29.19 5.14 12.92
CA VAL A 153 -27.89 5.39 12.29
C VAL A 153 -27.65 4.33 11.23
N LYS A 154 -27.23 4.74 10.04
CA LYS A 154 -26.69 3.83 9.01
C LYS A 154 -25.26 4.24 8.72
N MET A 155 -24.36 3.27 8.71
CA MET A 155 -22.99 3.44 8.31
C MET A 155 -22.68 2.52 7.15
N CYS A 156 -21.83 2.99 6.26
CA CYS A 156 -21.30 2.24 5.15
C CYS A 156 -19.79 2.42 5.16
N SER A 157 -19.07 1.33 5.42
CA SER A 157 -17.62 1.32 5.60
C SER A 157 -17.05 0.19 4.77
N ARG A 158 -16.55 0.52 3.59
CA ARG A 158 -16.05 -0.45 2.60
C ARG A 158 -14.60 -0.10 2.25
N ASP A 159 -13.70 -1.07 2.36
CA ASP A 159 -12.28 -0.90 2.10
C ASP A 159 -12.03 -0.79 0.59
N ASN A 160 -11.03 0.00 0.26
CA ASN A 160 -10.39 0.06 -1.04
C ASN A 160 -8.95 0.57 -0.79
N PRO A 161 -7.91 -0.01 -1.42
CA PRO A 161 -7.95 -1.30 -2.10
C PRO A 161 -8.24 -2.45 -1.12
N LEU A 162 -8.45 -3.66 -1.65
CA LEU A 162 -8.46 -4.89 -0.86
C LEU A 162 -7.11 -5.03 -0.10
N PRO A 163 -7.10 -5.17 1.24
CA PRO A 163 -5.85 -5.36 1.96
C PRO A 163 -5.13 -6.67 1.56
N PRO A 164 -3.78 -6.71 1.52
CA PRO A 164 -3.04 -7.90 1.11
C PRO A 164 -3.46 -9.15 1.88
N LEU A 165 -3.60 -10.29 1.20
CA LEU A 165 -4.07 -11.54 1.81
C LEU A 165 -3.17 -12.00 2.98
N GLU A 166 -1.86 -11.78 2.90
CA GLU A 166 -0.94 -12.06 4.01
C GLU A 166 -1.21 -11.17 5.24
N TYR A 167 -1.58 -9.91 5.03
CA TYR A 167 -2.01 -9.04 6.12
C TYR A 167 -3.27 -9.60 6.78
N LEU A 168 -4.31 -9.92 6.01
CA LEU A 168 -5.61 -10.37 6.52
C LEU A 168 -5.51 -11.63 7.42
N ARG A 169 -4.66 -12.60 7.06
CA ARG A 169 -4.41 -13.84 7.84
C ARG A 169 -4.05 -13.62 9.31
N THR A 170 -3.59 -12.43 9.70
CA THR A 170 -3.04 -12.13 11.03
C THR A 170 -3.88 -11.16 11.87
N ARG A 171 -5.07 -10.73 11.41
CA ARG A 171 -5.79 -9.57 12.00
C ARG A 171 -7.09 -9.88 12.74
N GLY A 172 -7.43 -11.16 12.91
CA GLY A 172 -8.65 -11.57 13.64
C GLY A 172 -9.95 -11.38 12.86
N GLY A 173 -9.88 -11.26 11.53
CA GLY A 173 -11.04 -11.17 10.65
C GLY A 173 -11.72 -9.79 10.57
N ILE A 174 -12.72 -9.66 9.71
CA ILE A 174 -13.33 -8.36 9.37
C ILE A 174 -13.92 -7.62 10.57
N PHE A 175 -14.43 -8.35 11.57
CA PHE A 175 -15.05 -7.78 12.76
C PHE A 175 -14.02 -7.02 13.62
N HIS A 176 -12.85 -7.61 13.85
CA HIS A 176 -11.82 -7.07 14.74
C HIS A 176 -10.89 -6.08 14.04
N ASP A 177 -10.63 -6.28 12.76
CA ASP A 177 -9.76 -5.38 12.00
C ASP A 177 -10.50 -4.17 11.44
N MET A 178 -11.67 -4.37 10.84
CA MET A 178 -12.33 -3.32 10.05
C MET A 178 -13.48 -2.67 10.80
N LEU A 179 -14.48 -3.47 11.17
CA LEU A 179 -15.73 -3.00 11.80
C LEU A 179 -15.53 -2.42 13.21
N ILE A 180 -14.41 -2.68 13.88
CA ILE A 180 -14.15 -2.11 15.21
C ILE A 180 -14.21 -0.57 15.20
N HIS A 181 -13.79 0.07 14.11
CA HIS A 181 -13.94 1.52 13.93
C HIS A 181 -15.40 1.97 13.82
N ASP A 182 -16.26 1.12 13.28
CA ASP A 182 -17.69 1.39 13.13
C ASP A 182 -18.43 1.17 14.46
N PHE A 183 -18.04 0.15 15.23
CA PHE A 183 -18.54 -0.06 16.60
C PHE A 183 -18.09 1.07 17.54
N ASP A 184 -16.86 1.57 17.38
CA ASP A 184 -16.38 2.78 18.05
C ASP A 184 -17.16 4.03 17.64
N MET A 185 -17.39 4.23 16.34
CA MET A 185 -18.17 5.37 15.86
C MET A 185 -19.63 5.31 16.34
N LEU A 186 -20.22 4.12 16.46
CA LEU A 186 -21.54 3.95 17.07
C LEU A 186 -21.55 4.27 18.58
N ASP A 187 -20.50 3.90 19.34
CA ASP A 187 -20.32 4.39 20.73
C ASP A 187 -20.25 5.93 20.76
N PHE A 188 -19.43 6.52 19.89
CA PHE A 188 -19.26 7.96 19.79
C PHE A 188 -20.58 8.67 19.48
N LEU A 189 -21.24 8.33 18.37
CA LEU A 189 -22.47 8.98 17.88
C LEU A 189 -23.68 8.75 18.79
N SER A 190 -23.77 7.60 19.47
CA SER A 190 -24.86 7.31 20.41
C SER A 190 -24.69 8.00 21.78
N GLY A 191 -23.53 8.64 22.02
CA GLY A 191 -23.20 9.28 23.31
C GLY A 191 -22.61 8.33 24.36
N GLY A 192 -22.20 7.12 23.96
CA GLY A 192 -21.69 6.07 24.83
C GLY A 192 -22.74 5.06 25.27
N GLN A 193 -23.80 4.87 24.48
CA GLN A 193 -24.79 3.83 24.76
C GLN A 193 -24.22 2.47 24.38
N VAL A 194 -24.45 1.48 25.21
CA VAL A 194 -24.18 0.08 24.87
C VAL A 194 -25.43 -0.51 24.20
N PRO A 195 -25.32 -1.18 23.03
CA PRO A 195 -26.46 -1.86 22.44
C PRO A 195 -26.98 -2.98 23.36
N GLU A 196 -28.28 -3.25 23.33
CA GLU A 196 -28.87 -4.40 24.04
C GLU A 196 -28.58 -5.70 23.28
N SER A 197 -28.66 -5.64 21.95
CA SER A 197 -28.42 -6.77 21.06
C SER A 197 -27.80 -6.39 19.74
N VAL A 198 -27.10 -7.36 19.16
CA VAL A 198 -26.52 -7.32 17.81
C VAL A 198 -27.04 -8.49 16.96
N THR A 199 -27.14 -8.30 15.65
CA THR A 199 -27.39 -9.34 14.66
C THR A 199 -26.48 -9.12 13.46
N SER A 200 -25.66 -10.10 13.11
CA SER A 200 -24.74 -10.03 11.97
C SER A 200 -25.12 -11.04 10.89
N ILE A 201 -25.01 -10.62 9.62
CA ILE A 201 -25.06 -11.49 8.45
C ILE A 201 -23.85 -11.22 7.57
N GLY A 202 -23.35 -12.24 6.88
CA GLY A 202 -22.09 -12.14 6.14
C GLY A 202 -21.91 -13.23 5.09
N HIS A 203 -21.11 -12.93 4.08
CA HIS A 203 -20.72 -13.81 3.00
C HIS A 203 -19.28 -13.49 2.56
N CYS A 204 -18.64 -14.44 1.89
CA CYS A 204 -17.31 -14.26 1.32
C CYS A 204 -17.40 -14.52 -0.19
N TYR A 205 -17.08 -13.53 -1.01
CA TYR A 205 -17.01 -13.63 -2.46
C TYR A 205 -15.59 -13.95 -2.95
N ASN A 206 -14.57 -13.66 -2.14
CA ASN A 206 -13.17 -13.94 -2.41
C ASN A 206 -12.76 -15.32 -1.83
N PRO A 207 -12.46 -16.33 -2.68
CA PRO A 207 -12.12 -17.68 -2.20
C PRO A 207 -10.85 -17.74 -1.35
N GLU A 208 -9.92 -16.80 -1.47
CA GLU A 208 -8.72 -16.77 -0.63
C GLU A 208 -9.00 -16.26 0.78
N ILE A 209 -10.02 -15.40 0.96
CA ILE A 209 -10.48 -14.95 2.28
C ILE A 209 -11.36 -16.02 2.93
N GLU A 210 -12.20 -16.71 2.15
CA GLU A 210 -12.99 -17.85 2.64
C GLU A 210 -12.10 -18.97 3.20
N LYS A 211 -10.95 -19.24 2.57
CA LYS A 211 -9.90 -20.16 3.07
C LYS A 211 -9.28 -19.74 4.41
N MET A 212 -9.48 -18.49 4.86
CA MET A 212 -9.04 -17.99 6.17
C MET A 212 -10.13 -18.12 7.26
N GLU A 213 -11.28 -18.70 6.93
CA GLU A 213 -12.49 -18.72 7.78
C GLU A 213 -13.04 -17.31 8.11
N ASP A 214 -12.75 -16.32 7.26
CA ASP A 214 -13.23 -14.94 7.34
C ASP A 214 -14.23 -14.62 6.20
N ILE A 215 -14.88 -13.47 6.30
CA ILE A 215 -15.82 -12.94 5.30
C ILE A 215 -15.32 -11.61 4.77
N ASP A 216 -15.53 -11.35 3.49
CA ASP A 216 -15.22 -10.05 2.89
C ASP A 216 -16.40 -9.06 2.97
N THR A 217 -17.65 -9.54 3.07
CA THR A 217 -18.84 -8.70 2.95
C THR A 217 -19.87 -9.03 4.05
N CYS A 218 -20.31 -8.01 4.79
CA CYS A 218 -21.24 -8.21 5.90
C CYS A 218 -22.16 -7.01 6.17
N ALA A 219 -23.23 -7.28 6.91
CA ALA A 219 -24.07 -6.26 7.50
C ALA A 219 -24.35 -6.60 8.96
N VAL A 220 -24.25 -5.59 9.83
CA VAL A 220 -24.44 -5.72 11.28
C VAL A 220 -25.53 -4.75 11.74
N MET A 221 -26.54 -5.26 12.44
CA MET A 221 -27.66 -4.50 12.98
C MET A 221 -27.62 -4.49 14.51
N PHE A 222 -27.92 -3.35 15.10
CA PHE A 222 -27.92 -3.12 16.55
C PHE A 222 -29.25 -2.60 17.02
N LYS A 223 -29.66 -3.03 18.21
CA LYS A 223 -30.74 -2.42 18.97
C LYS A 223 -30.18 -1.81 20.25
N TYR A 224 -30.69 -0.64 20.62
CA TYR A 224 -30.30 0.07 21.85
C TYR A 224 -31.49 0.26 22.80
N PRO A 225 -31.25 0.32 24.13
CA PRO A 225 -32.30 0.54 25.14
C PRO A 225 -33.10 1.83 24.97
N SER A 226 -32.51 2.87 24.35
CA SER A 226 -33.18 4.13 24.01
C SER A 226 -34.22 4.01 22.89
N GLY A 227 -34.27 2.85 22.21
CA GLY A 227 -35.06 2.63 21.02
C GLY A 227 -34.28 2.79 19.71
N LEU A 228 -33.11 3.42 19.73
CA LEU A 228 -32.21 3.55 18.57
C LEU A 228 -31.95 2.20 17.90
N ILE A 229 -31.97 2.20 16.57
CA ILE A 229 -31.54 1.07 15.73
C ILE A 229 -30.34 1.56 14.90
N ALA A 230 -29.22 0.84 14.93
CA ALA A 230 -28.09 1.13 14.05
C ALA A 230 -27.86 -0.02 13.05
N MET A 231 -27.31 0.32 11.89
CA MET A 231 -26.87 -0.62 10.87
C MET A 231 -25.49 -0.19 10.36
N VAL A 232 -24.60 -1.14 10.18
CA VAL A 232 -23.34 -0.98 9.44
C VAL A 232 -23.37 -1.97 8.27
N ASP A 233 -23.07 -1.52 7.06
CA ASP A 233 -22.72 -2.41 5.95
C ASP A 233 -21.25 -2.23 5.56
N THR A 234 -20.59 -3.35 5.27
CA THR A 234 -19.14 -3.41 5.11
C THR A 234 -18.74 -4.41 4.03
N SER A 235 -17.72 -4.05 3.25
CA SER A 235 -17.07 -4.89 2.26
C SER A 235 -15.56 -4.65 2.29
N ARG A 236 -14.74 -5.67 2.06
CA ARG A 236 -13.28 -5.53 1.86
C ARG A 236 -12.89 -5.00 0.48
N ASP A 237 -13.83 -4.98 -0.45
CA ASP A 237 -13.65 -4.52 -1.83
C ASP A 237 -14.77 -3.53 -2.22
N ALA A 238 -14.38 -2.30 -2.54
CA ALA A 238 -15.22 -1.26 -3.11
C ALA A 238 -14.50 -0.55 -4.27
N SER A 239 -14.62 -1.14 -5.46
CA SER A 239 -14.07 -0.69 -6.75
C SER A 239 -14.37 0.77 -7.21
N TYR A 240 -15.04 1.59 -6.40
CA TYR A 240 -15.32 3.01 -6.64
C TYR A 240 -14.68 3.93 -5.56
N GLY A 241 -13.76 3.39 -4.76
CA GLY A 241 -12.98 4.10 -3.75
C GLY A 241 -13.42 3.82 -2.31
N TYR A 242 -12.70 4.41 -1.36
CA TYR A 242 -12.82 4.14 0.07
C TYR A 242 -14.14 4.72 0.62
N ASP A 243 -15.17 3.88 0.71
CA ASP A 243 -16.53 4.29 1.04
C ASP A 243 -16.72 4.34 2.56
N GLN A 244 -16.96 5.54 3.10
CA GLN A 244 -17.02 5.84 4.53
C GLN A 244 -18.14 6.86 4.79
N ARG A 245 -19.39 6.40 4.72
CA ARG A 245 -20.60 7.24 4.81
C ARG A 245 -21.36 7.00 6.11
N ILE A 246 -21.98 8.07 6.62
CA ILE A 246 -22.84 8.01 7.82
C ILE A 246 -24.14 8.78 7.54
N GLU A 247 -25.28 8.17 7.83
CA GLU A 247 -26.61 8.78 7.88
C GLU A 247 -27.15 8.67 9.31
N ALA A 248 -27.46 9.79 9.95
CA ALA A 248 -28.06 9.84 11.28
C ALA A 248 -29.44 10.48 11.19
N PHE A 249 -30.49 9.69 11.38
CA PHE A 249 -31.89 10.11 11.30
C PHE A 249 -32.50 10.24 12.70
N GLY A 250 -33.18 11.35 12.94
CA GLY A 250 -33.76 11.70 14.23
C GLY A 250 -35.23 12.10 14.16
N GLU A 251 -35.69 12.78 15.20
CA GLU A 251 -37.05 13.27 15.34
C GLU A 251 -37.39 14.46 14.44
N HIS A 252 -36.41 15.34 14.18
CA HIS A 252 -36.62 16.62 13.51
C HIS A 252 -35.87 16.74 12.16
N GLY A 253 -35.10 15.72 11.78
CA GLY A 253 -34.34 15.74 10.53
C GLY A 253 -33.36 14.59 10.39
N MET A 254 -32.38 14.79 9.51
CA MET A 254 -31.35 13.82 9.17
C MET A 254 -30.03 14.54 8.90
N LEU A 255 -28.93 14.00 9.40
CA LEU A 255 -27.57 14.41 9.07
C LEU A 255 -26.96 13.34 8.14
N SER A 256 -26.15 13.76 7.18
CA SER A 256 -25.43 12.84 6.30
C SER A 256 -24.00 13.32 6.06
N ALA A 257 -23.03 12.47 6.41
CA ALA A 257 -21.65 12.58 5.98
C ALA A 257 -21.46 11.71 4.73
N LYS A 258 -21.08 12.36 3.62
CA LYS A 258 -20.72 11.71 2.35
C LYS A 258 -19.21 11.46 2.30
N ASN A 259 -18.78 10.68 1.31
CA ASN A 259 -17.36 10.52 1.02
C ASN A 259 -16.71 11.84 0.63
N GLU A 260 -15.46 12.01 1.03
CA GLU A 260 -14.58 12.99 0.40
C GLU A 260 -14.19 12.48 -0.98
N LEU A 261 -14.39 13.33 -1.99
CA LEU A 261 -14.05 13.01 -3.38
C LEU A 261 -12.65 13.55 -3.70
N THR A 262 -12.00 12.94 -4.70
CA THR A 262 -10.67 13.36 -5.19
C THR A 262 -10.67 14.78 -5.79
N SER A 263 -11.82 15.28 -6.23
CA SER A 263 -12.01 16.64 -6.74
C SER A 263 -13.44 17.15 -6.48
N THR A 264 -13.63 18.46 -6.60
CA THR A 264 -14.96 19.11 -6.58
C THR A 264 -15.49 19.45 -7.99
N VAL A 265 -14.74 19.10 -9.04
CA VAL A 265 -15.11 19.34 -10.44
C VAL A 265 -15.98 18.20 -10.96
N GLU A 266 -17.22 18.50 -11.31
CA GLU A 266 -18.12 17.58 -12.01
C GLU A 266 -18.07 17.82 -13.54
N LEU A 267 -18.08 16.74 -14.33
CA LEU A 267 -18.19 16.82 -15.78
C LEU A 267 -19.65 16.61 -16.20
N ALA A 268 -20.30 17.66 -16.70
CA ALA A 268 -21.65 17.61 -17.26
C ALA A 268 -21.61 17.60 -18.79
N THR A 269 -22.20 16.58 -19.41
CA THR A 269 -22.30 16.41 -20.87
C THR A 269 -23.70 15.91 -21.26
N GLU A 270 -23.97 15.75 -22.55
CA GLU A 270 -25.20 15.08 -23.02
C GLU A 270 -25.34 13.63 -22.55
N ALA A 271 -24.23 12.97 -22.19
CA ALA A 271 -24.21 11.63 -21.61
C ALA A 271 -24.53 11.61 -20.09
N GLY A 272 -24.67 12.78 -19.45
CA GLY A 272 -25.00 12.94 -18.03
C GLY A 272 -23.90 13.65 -17.23
N HIS A 273 -24.00 13.51 -15.90
CA HIS A 273 -23.01 14.02 -14.94
C HIS A 273 -22.07 12.89 -14.51
N LEU A 274 -20.77 13.16 -14.55
CA LEU A 274 -19.74 12.35 -13.92
C LEU A 274 -19.17 13.12 -12.73
N VAL A 275 -19.24 12.51 -11.55
CA VAL A 275 -18.64 13.02 -10.31
C VAL A 275 -17.30 12.30 -10.07
N PRO A 276 -16.29 12.96 -9.46
CA PRO A 276 -15.04 12.30 -9.10
C PRO A 276 -15.24 11.15 -8.12
N THR A 277 -14.29 10.21 -8.09
CA THR A 277 -14.29 9.07 -7.17
C THR A 277 -14.12 9.50 -5.72
N ALA A 278 -14.52 8.63 -4.78
CA ALA A 278 -14.09 8.76 -3.40
C ALA A 278 -12.56 8.65 -3.30
N MET A 279 -11.96 9.24 -2.26
CA MET A 279 -10.53 9.05 -1.95
C MET A 279 -10.15 7.55 -2.00
N PHE A 280 -8.98 7.22 -2.54
CA PHE A 280 -8.68 5.83 -2.92
C PHE A 280 -8.59 4.91 -1.71
N SER A 281 -7.95 5.35 -0.61
CA SER A 281 -7.69 4.50 0.55
C SER A 281 -7.56 5.28 1.87
N PHE A 282 -7.58 4.56 3.00
CA PHE A 282 -7.55 5.15 4.34
C PHE A 282 -6.40 6.15 4.61
N PRO A 283 -5.16 5.97 4.10
CA PRO A 283 -4.08 6.95 4.27
C PRO A 283 -4.44 8.32 3.72
N GLN A 284 -4.96 8.37 2.49
CA GLN A 284 -5.38 9.62 1.85
C GLN A 284 -6.58 10.22 2.57
N ARG A 285 -7.59 9.38 2.87
CA ARG A 285 -8.85 9.81 3.50
C ARG A 285 -8.66 10.35 4.93
N TYR A 286 -7.77 9.76 5.72
CA TYR A 286 -7.64 10.03 7.16
C TYR A 286 -6.30 10.67 7.59
N LEU A 287 -5.43 11.10 6.68
CA LEU A 287 -4.18 11.80 7.01
C LEU A 287 -4.37 12.96 8.01
N GLN A 288 -5.36 13.82 7.76
CA GLN A 288 -5.67 14.93 8.66
C GLN A 288 -6.31 14.47 9.98
N ALA A 289 -7.00 13.32 9.98
CA ALA A 289 -7.62 12.75 11.16
C ALA A 289 -6.56 12.20 12.12
N TYR A 290 -5.56 11.45 11.61
CA TYR A 290 -4.38 11.01 12.38
C TYR A 290 -3.64 12.20 13.02
N ARG A 291 -3.36 13.25 12.23
CA ARG A 291 -2.72 14.48 12.75
C ARG A 291 -3.54 15.14 13.86
N SER A 292 -4.87 15.17 13.70
CA SER A 292 -5.78 15.80 14.66
C SER A 292 -5.93 14.96 15.94
N GLU A 293 -5.97 13.63 15.84
CA GLU A 293 -6.00 12.71 16.98
C GLU A 293 -4.73 12.84 17.83
N LEU A 294 -3.56 12.81 17.20
CA LEU A 294 -2.30 13.01 17.92
C LEU A 294 -2.23 14.39 18.57
N THR A 295 -2.73 15.43 17.90
CA THR A 295 -2.80 16.79 18.48
C THR A 295 -3.65 16.80 19.74
N GLU A 296 -4.87 16.23 19.69
CA GLU A 296 -5.76 16.13 20.86
C GLU A 296 -5.13 15.32 22.01
N PHE A 297 -4.43 14.23 21.71
CA PHE A 297 -3.70 13.45 22.73
C PHE A 297 -2.56 14.24 23.39
N ILE A 298 -1.79 15.00 22.61
CA ILE A 298 -0.71 15.86 23.13
C ILE A 298 -1.29 17.01 23.98
N GLU A 299 -2.35 17.68 23.50
CA GLU A 299 -3.05 18.74 24.25
C GLU A 299 -3.66 18.21 25.55
N LEU A 300 -4.25 17.01 25.55
CA LEU A 300 -4.75 16.31 26.74
C LEU A 300 -3.64 16.12 27.79
N VAL A 301 -2.46 15.66 27.38
CA VAL A 301 -1.33 15.44 28.29
C VAL A 301 -0.77 16.78 28.80
N GLN A 302 -0.66 17.80 27.95
CA GLN A 302 -0.19 19.13 28.32
C GLN A 302 -1.16 19.86 29.27
N ALA A 303 -2.47 19.68 29.11
CA ALA A 303 -3.49 20.23 30.02
C ALA A 303 -3.40 19.65 31.44
N GLY A 304 -2.84 18.44 31.58
CA GLY A 304 -2.53 17.81 32.86
C GLY A 304 -3.71 17.11 33.53
N ARG A 305 -3.37 16.27 34.52
CA ARG A 305 -4.24 15.25 35.14
C ARG A 305 -5.44 15.80 35.93
N ASP A 306 -5.43 17.09 36.26
CA ASP A 306 -6.53 17.79 36.97
C ASP A 306 -7.49 18.54 36.04
N SER A 307 -7.14 18.64 34.74
CA SER A 307 -7.92 19.39 33.75
C SER A 307 -9.31 18.79 33.52
N GLU A 308 -10.21 19.60 32.97
CA GLU A 308 -11.53 19.11 32.55
C GLU A 308 -11.44 18.13 31.38
N VAL A 309 -10.55 18.40 30.41
CA VAL A 309 -10.29 17.52 29.26
C VAL A 309 -9.82 16.14 29.73
N HIS A 310 -8.88 16.08 30.68
CA HIS A 310 -8.43 14.81 31.26
C HIS A 310 -9.54 14.08 32.02
N ARG A 311 -10.38 14.79 32.77
CA ARG A 311 -11.55 14.17 33.45
C ARG A 311 -12.59 13.65 32.47
N LEU A 312 -12.75 14.26 31.30
CA LEU A 312 -13.61 13.77 30.23
C LEU A 312 -13.02 12.50 29.59
N GLU A 313 -11.71 12.47 29.31
CA GLU A 313 -11.06 11.27 28.76
C GLU A 313 -11.09 10.10 29.75
N GLN A 314 -10.87 10.36 31.05
CA GLN A 314 -11.04 9.34 32.11
C GLN A 314 -12.44 8.69 32.13
N ALA A 315 -13.46 9.35 31.57
CA ALA A 315 -14.80 8.79 31.39
C ALA A 315 -15.01 8.16 30.00
N ALA A 316 -14.33 8.65 28.96
CA ALA A 316 -14.38 8.13 27.60
C ALA A 316 -13.67 6.77 27.47
N MET A 317 -12.44 6.63 28.01
CA MET A 317 -11.67 5.38 27.95
C MET A 317 -12.38 4.18 28.60
N LEU A 318 -13.31 4.41 29.54
CA LEU A 318 -14.14 3.36 30.16
C LEU A 318 -15.09 2.67 29.16
N ARG A 319 -15.23 3.20 27.95
CA ARG A 319 -16.07 2.65 26.88
C ARG A 319 -15.32 1.64 26.01
N HIS A 320 -13.97 1.65 26.00
CA HIS A 320 -13.19 0.72 25.18
C HIS A 320 -13.55 -0.77 25.39
N PRO A 321 -13.80 -1.27 26.62
CA PRO A 321 -14.28 -2.64 26.81
C PRO A 321 -15.65 -2.92 26.19
N ASN A 322 -16.53 -1.92 26.05
CA ASN A 322 -17.84 -2.10 25.42
C ASN A 322 -17.72 -2.20 23.90
N ILE A 323 -16.78 -1.47 23.28
CA ILE A 323 -16.48 -1.56 21.84
C ILE A 323 -15.97 -2.96 21.50
N VAL A 324 -14.98 -3.47 22.24
CA VAL A 324 -14.44 -4.83 22.03
C VAL A 324 -15.48 -5.91 22.36
N ARG A 325 -16.31 -5.74 23.41
CA ARG A 325 -17.44 -6.65 23.67
C ARG A 325 -18.45 -6.68 22.53
N THR A 326 -18.73 -5.52 21.92
CA THR A 326 -19.62 -5.40 20.75
C THR A 326 -19.01 -6.09 19.52
N THR A 327 -17.69 -6.00 19.36
CA THR A 327 -16.93 -6.72 18.32
C THR A 327 -17.10 -8.23 18.42
N ILE A 328 -16.82 -8.79 19.61
CA ILE A 328 -16.95 -10.23 19.89
C ILE A 328 -18.42 -10.67 19.70
N ALA A 329 -19.38 -9.87 20.17
CA ALA A 329 -20.80 -10.18 19.99
C ALA A 329 -21.25 -10.21 18.52
N ALA A 330 -20.70 -9.31 17.68
CA ALA A 330 -21.02 -9.23 16.26
C ALA A 330 -20.44 -10.45 15.50
N GLU A 331 -19.21 -10.85 15.78
CA GLU A 331 -18.59 -12.05 15.23
C GLU A 331 -19.35 -13.31 15.67
N GLN A 332 -19.65 -13.43 16.96
CA GLN A 332 -20.43 -14.54 17.52
C GLN A 332 -21.82 -14.64 16.88
N SER A 333 -22.47 -13.51 16.62
CA SER A 333 -23.78 -13.45 15.97
C SER A 333 -23.76 -14.02 14.55
N TRP A 334 -22.71 -13.72 13.78
CA TRP A 334 -22.51 -14.28 12.44
C TRP A 334 -22.24 -15.78 12.52
N LYS A 335 -21.28 -16.21 13.35
CA LYS A 335 -20.90 -17.63 13.52
C LYS A 335 -22.06 -18.51 14.02
N GLU A 336 -22.94 -17.99 14.87
CA GLU A 336 -24.09 -18.71 15.42
C GLU A 336 -25.41 -18.49 14.65
N GLY A 337 -25.41 -17.63 13.62
CA GLY A 337 -26.60 -17.34 12.79
C GLY A 337 -27.81 -16.77 13.55
N LYS A 338 -27.57 -16.08 14.67
CA LYS A 338 -28.63 -15.59 15.59
C LYS A 338 -28.25 -14.28 16.26
N SER A 339 -29.25 -13.55 16.78
CA SER A 339 -28.97 -12.35 17.58
C SER A 339 -28.32 -12.68 18.93
N ILE A 340 -27.30 -11.90 19.30
CA ILE A 340 -26.58 -12.00 20.57
C ILE A 340 -26.94 -10.81 21.46
N GLN A 341 -27.24 -11.07 22.74
CA GLN A 341 -27.41 -10.02 23.75
C GLN A 341 -26.03 -9.59 24.26
N ILE A 342 -25.71 -8.29 24.22
CA ILE A 342 -24.37 -7.80 24.58
C ILE A 342 -24.02 -8.12 26.05
N SER A 343 -25.03 -8.18 26.92
CA SER A 343 -24.89 -8.54 28.34
C SER A 343 -24.48 -10.01 28.58
N GLN A 344 -24.58 -10.89 27.58
CA GLN A 344 -24.21 -12.31 27.67
C GLN A 344 -22.75 -12.57 27.28
N VAL A 345 -22.08 -11.61 26.64
CA VAL A 345 -20.68 -11.73 26.22
C VAL A 345 -19.76 -11.47 27.42
N ALA A 346 -19.39 -12.56 28.09
CA ALA A 346 -18.45 -12.55 29.20
C ALA A 346 -17.00 -12.30 28.72
N ALA A 347 -16.15 -11.82 29.63
CA ALA A 347 -14.71 -11.85 29.41
C ALA A 347 -14.20 -13.29 29.58
N THR A 348 -13.58 -13.84 28.54
CA THR A 348 -12.89 -15.14 28.62
C THR A 348 -11.76 -15.07 29.66
N PRO A 349 -11.63 -16.03 30.58
CA PRO A 349 -10.50 -16.08 31.51
C PRO A 349 -9.17 -16.28 30.76
N ALA A 350 -8.10 -15.63 31.24
CA ALA A 350 -6.78 -15.72 30.64
C ALA A 350 -6.29 -17.18 30.51
N VAL A 351 -6.02 -17.62 29.29
CA VAL A 351 -5.49 -18.96 28.99
C VAL A 351 -3.96 -18.92 29.06
N GLN A 352 -3.37 -19.63 30.02
CA GLN A 352 -1.93 -19.85 30.07
C GLN A 352 -1.46 -20.74 28.90
N LYS A 353 -1.05 -20.14 27.78
CA LYS A 353 -0.45 -20.87 26.66
C LYS A 353 1.01 -21.26 26.98
N SER A 354 1.22 -22.53 27.33
CA SER A 354 2.53 -23.18 27.22
C SER A 354 2.82 -23.51 25.74
N GLY A 355 3.99 -23.12 25.22
CA GLY A 355 4.30 -23.25 23.79
C GLY A 355 4.86 -24.62 23.37
N SER A 356 4.66 -24.97 22.09
CA SER A 356 5.53 -25.83 21.28
C SER A 356 5.11 -25.84 19.80
N ASP A 357 6.11 -25.93 18.93
CA ASP A 357 6.15 -26.11 17.46
C ASP A 357 4.94 -26.71 16.72
N ILE A 358 4.70 -26.21 15.50
CA ILE A 358 3.96 -26.93 14.44
C ILE A 358 4.69 -26.74 13.10
N SER A 359 4.97 -27.84 12.39
CA SER A 359 5.50 -27.84 11.02
C SER A 359 4.68 -28.75 10.08
N SER A 360 4.65 -28.36 8.80
CA SER A 360 4.27 -29.15 7.62
C SER A 360 2.80 -29.59 7.41
N ALA A 361 2.20 -29.10 6.32
CA ALA A 361 1.32 -29.84 5.40
C ALA A 361 1.27 -29.10 4.04
N THR A 362 1.10 -29.82 2.92
CA THR A 362 1.05 -29.28 1.54
C THR A 362 -0.22 -29.72 0.79
N PRO A 363 -0.77 -28.93 -0.15
CA PRO A 363 -2.04 -29.22 -0.84
C PRO A 363 -1.90 -29.70 -2.30
N SER A 364 -3.00 -30.29 -2.82
CA SER A 364 -3.20 -30.78 -4.21
C SER A 364 -4.64 -31.32 -4.36
N ASP A 365 -5.46 -31.16 -5.41
CA ASP A 365 -5.49 -30.36 -6.66
C ASP A 365 -6.98 -30.25 -7.11
N ILE A 366 -7.40 -29.31 -7.98
CA ILE A 366 -8.66 -29.36 -8.78
C ILE A 366 -8.62 -28.39 -9.98
N GLU A 367 -9.26 -28.77 -11.10
CA GLU A 367 -9.27 -28.09 -12.42
C GLU A 367 -10.48 -27.14 -12.66
N GLU A 368 -10.39 -26.30 -13.68
CA GLU A 368 -11.36 -25.26 -14.09
C GLU A 368 -12.51 -25.74 -15.02
N VAL A 369 -13.54 -24.90 -15.18
CA VAL A 369 -14.44 -24.91 -16.37
C VAL A 369 -14.77 -23.46 -16.81
N ASP A 370 -14.84 -23.29 -18.14
CA ASP A 370 -14.91 -22.07 -18.96
C ASP A 370 -16.32 -21.48 -19.15
N ILE A 371 -16.43 -20.16 -19.46
CA ILE A 371 -17.67 -19.44 -19.82
C ILE A 371 -17.37 -18.33 -20.86
N ASP A 372 -18.04 -18.38 -22.01
CA ASP A 372 -17.80 -17.48 -23.16
C ASP A 372 -19.04 -16.59 -23.50
N SER A 373 -18.84 -15.56 -24.36
CA SER A 373 -19.80 -14.65 -25.04
C SER A 373 -20.20 -13.27 -24.43
N LEU A 374 -19.29 -12.29 -24.52
CA LEU A 374 -19.28 -11.09 -25.43
C LEU A 374 -20.63 -10.51 -25.97
N ASP A 375 -20.81 -9.22 -26.32
CA ASP A 375 -19.89 -8.09 -26.65
C ASP A 375 -20.52 -6.66 -26.39
N LEU A 376 -19.69 -5.63 -26.59
CA LEU A 376 -19.77 -4.19 -26.28
C LEU A 376 -20.38 -3.28 -27.37
N THR A 377 -20.54 -1.99 -27.05
CA THR A 377 -20.30 -0.88 -28.01
C THR A 377 -19.46 0.24 -27.37
N GLN A 378 -18.58 0.87 -28.17
CA GLN A 378 -17.35 1.50 -27.69
C GLN A 378 -17.38 3.04 -27.68
N SER A 379 -17.11 3.64 -26.53
CA SER A 379 -16.49 5.00 -26.38
C SER A 379 -16.01 5.32 -24.95
N LYS A 380 -16.10 4.38 -24.00
CA LYS A 380 -15.58 4.49 -22.61
C LYS A 380 -14.31 3.66 -22.40
N LEU A 381 -13.40 3.66 -23.38
CA LEU A 381 -12.16 2.89 -23.32
C LEU A 381 -11.24 3.51 -22.23
N PHE A 382 -10.51 2.66 -21.50
CA PHE A 382 -9.64 3.01 -20.35
C PHE A 382 -10.30 3.23 -18.98
N ALA A 383 -11.30 2.41 -18.66
CA ALA A 383 -11.41 1.90 -17.28
C ALA A 383 -10.89 0.46 -17.29
N THR A 384 -9.68 0.21 -16.77
CA THR A 384 -9.08 -1.13 -16.78
C THR A 384 -8.49 -1.49 -15.43
N LYS A 385 -9.21 -2.42 -14.79
CA LYS A 385 -8.82 -3.28 -13.68
C LYS A 385 -7.29 -3.44 -13.59
N ASN A 386 -6.69 -2.93 -12.51
CA ASN A 386 -5.26 -3.05 -12.26
C ASN A 386 -4.83 -4.53 -12.32
N MET A 387 -4.01 -4.85 -13.32
CA MET A 387 -3.58 -6.22 -13.57
C MET A 387 -2.61 -6.69 -12.47
N PHE A 388 -1.75 -5.83 -11.93
CA PHE A 388 -0.68 -6.20 -10.99
C PHE A 388 -1.10 -6.25 -9.52
N GLY A 389 -2.36 -5.89 -9.22
CA GLY A 389 -2.93 -5.87 -7.88
C GLY A 389 -2.88 -4.48 -7.25
N ASP A 390 -3.91 -4.18 -6.45
CA ASP A 390 -4.41 -2.81 -6.21
C ASP A 390 -3.51 -1.88 -5.36
N GLY A 391 -2.30 -2.31 -4.98
CA GLY A 391 -1.35 -1.55 -4.17
C GLY A 391 -0.07 -1.11 -4.90
N TYR A 392 0.14 -1.54 -6.15
CA TYR A 392 1.37 -1.30 -6.89
C TYR A 392 1.08 -1.12 -8.38
N ARG A 393 1.81 -0.23 -9.05
CA ARG A 393 1.55 0.22 -10.42
C ARG A 393 0.08 0.60 -10.61
N ASN A 394 -0.39 1.50 -9.75
CA ASN A 394 -1.80 1.90 -9.72
C ASN A 394 -2.14 2.87 -10.88
N TYR A 395 -2.50 2.26 -12.00
CA TYR A 395 -3.01 2.92 -13.21
C TYR A 395 -4.43 3.52 -13.07
N GLU A 396 -5.05 3.42 -11.89
CA GLU A 396 -6.45 3.82 -11.65
C GLU A 396 -6.60 5.09 -10.79
N THR A 397 -5.63 5.45 -9.94
CA THR A 397 -5.74 6.63 -9.04
C THR A 397 -4.46 7.44 -8.80
N SER A 398 -3.38 7.25 -9.56
CA SER A 398 -2.19 8.12 -9.46
C SER A 398 -2.50 9.55 -9.93
N SER A 399 -1.85 10.56 -9.32
CA SER A 399 -1.90 11.94 -9.82
C SER A 399 -1.28 12.08 -11.23
N ARG A 400 -0.49 11.08 -11.65
CA ARG A 400 0.11 10.96 -12.98
C ARG A 400 -0.72 10.08 -13.92
N GLN A 401 -1.87 9.54 -13.50
CA GLN A 401 -2.70 8.58 -14.26
C GLN A 401 -2.99 9.03 -15.68
N ASP A 402 -3.45 10.27 -15.91
CA ASP A 402 -3.71 10.77 -17.26
C ASP A 402 -2.47 10.67 -18.17
N LYS A 403 -1.28 10.92 -17.60
CA LYS A 403 0.00 10.83 -18.30
C LYS A 403 0.39 9.37 -18.56
N VAL A 404 0.22 8.49 -17.56
CA VAL A 404 0.52 7.06 -17.68
C VAL A 404 -0.41 6.37 -18.69
N SER A 405 -1.72 6.57 -18.60
CA SER A 405 -2.71 6.06 -19.55
C SER A 405 -2.48 6.58 -20.97
N GLN A 406 -2.08 7.85 -21.14
CA GLN A 406 -1.69 8.39 -22.44
C GLN A 406 -0.40 7.75 -22.97
N THR A 407 0.58 7.50 -22.09
CA THR A 407 1.85 6.83 -22.43
C THR A 407 1.59 5.41 -22.90
N TYR A 408 0.86 4.58 -22.15
CA TYR A 408 0.48 3.24 -22.56
C TYR A 408 -0.41 3.20 -23.80
N ASN A 409 -1.38 4.11 -23.94
CA ASN A 409 -2.20 4.18 -25.16
C ASN A 409 -1.33 4.51 -26.40
N LYS A 410 -0.42 5.49 -26.30
CA LYS A 410 0.55 5.76 -27.39
C LYS A 410 1.45 4.56 -27.66
N MET A 411 1.95 3.89 -26.62
CA MET A 411 2.78 2.69 -26.73
C MET A 411 2.03 1.60 -27.50
N HIS A 412 0.86 1.18 -27.02
CA HIS A 412 0.10 0.09 -27.63
C HIS A 412 -0.36 0.41 -29.04
N VAL A 413 -0.69 1.67 -29.38
CA VAL A 413 -1.08 2.07 -30.73
C VAL A 413 0.11 2.08 -31.72
N ASN A 414 1.30 2.54 -31.30
CA ASN A 414 2.41 2.82 -32.22
C ASN A 414 3.50 1.74 -32.24
N GLN A 415 3.61 0.88 -31.22
CA GLN A 415 4.54 -0.26 -31.18
C GLN A 415 4.09 -1.35 -32.16
N THR A 416 4.40 -1.13 -33.44
CA THR A 416 4.15 -2.04 -34.56
C THR A 416 5.42 -2.78 -34.97
N VAL A 417 5.27 -3.89 -35.69
CA VAL A 417 6.38 -4.62 -36.32
C VAL A 417 7.19 -3.72 -37.26
N ALA A 418 6.54 -2.76 -37.91
CA ALA A 418 7.21 -1.75 -38.74
C ALA A 418 8.02 -0.76 -37.89
N PHE A 419 7.42 -0.20 -36.83
CA PHE A 419 8.05 0.77 -35.93
C PHE A 419 9.25 0.16 -35.20
N VAL A 420 9.10 -1.00 -34.55
CA VAL A 420 10.20 -1.65 -33.82
C VAL A 420 11.35 -1.97 -34.76
N LYS A 421 11.07 -2.38 -36.01
CA LYS A 421 12.11 -2.58 -37.02
C LYS A 421 12.83 -1.29 -37.38
N GLU A 422 12.13 -0.17 -37.53
CA GLU A 422 12.74 1.15 -37.76
C GLU A 422 13.62 1.56 -36.57
N GLN A 423 13.18 1.32 -35.33
CA GLN A 423 13.99 1.58 -34.14
C GLN A 423 15.23 0.67 -34.08
N HIS A 424 15.10 -0.61 -34.45
CA HIS A 424 16.25 -1.52 -34.58
C HIS A 424 17.25 -1.01 -35.63
N ASP A 425 16.76 -0.60 -36.81
CA ASP A 425 17.58 -0.07 -37.89
C ASP A 425 18.22 1.29 -37.52
N CYS A 426 17.63 2.06 -36.60
CA CYS A 426 18.18 3.32 -36.09
C CYS A 426 19.22 3.11 -34.98
N TRP A 427 18.80 2.55 -33.85
CA TRP A 427 19.52 2.56 -32.58
C TRP A 427 20.58 1.47 -32.43
N LEU A 428 20.39 0.30 -33.07
CA LEU A 428 21.34 -0.82 -32.93
C LEU A 428 22.65 -0.62 -33.73
N LYS A 429 22.85 0.58 -34.27
CA LYS A 429 24.12 1.07 -34.81
C LYS A 429 25.06 1.61 -33.72
N PHE A 430 24.52 1.97 -32.55
CA PHE A 430 25.24 2.55 -31.40
C PHE A 430 26.22 3.65 -31.81
N ASN A 431 25.66 4.68 -32.45
CA ASN A 431 26.40 5.81 -33.04
C ASN A 431 25.92 7.17 -32.50
N HIS A 432 25.17 7.16 -31.40
CA HIS A 432 24.64 8.33 -30.73
C HIS A 432 25.68 8.95 -29.79
N GLY A 433 26.56 8.15 -29.18
CA GLY A 433 27.77 8.68 -28.55
C GLY A 433 28.72 7.66 -27.94
N GLU A 434 29.78 8.17 -27.30
CA GLU A 434 30.71 7.38 -26.50
C GLU A 434 30.73 7.90 -25.05
N PHE A 435 30.09 7.15 -24.15
CA PHE A 435 29.85 7.51 -22.76
C PHE A 435 30.16 6.33 -21.82
N THR A 436 30.69 6.63 -20.65
CA THR A 436 30.79 5.68 -19.54
C THR A 436 29.41 5.43 -18.94
N VAL A 437 29.22 4.29 -18.27
CA VAL A 437 27.96 3.99 -17.56
C VAL A 437 27.63 5.08 -16.53
N MET A 438 28.63 5.59 -15.80
CA MET A 438 28.43 6.67 -14.81
C MET A 438 28.04 8.00 -15.46
N GLU A 439 28.56 8.35 -16.64
CA GLU A 439 28.09 9.53 -17.39
C GLU A 439 26.60 9.40 -17.76
N VAL A 440 26.12 8.20 -18.13
CA VAL A 440 24.71 7.96 -18.46
C VAL A 440 23.80 7.94 -17.23
N ILE A 441 24.23 7.34 -16.13
CA ILE A 441 23.50 7.41 -14.84
C ILE A 441 23.27 8.88 -14.44
N THR A 442 24.28 9.75 -14.58
CA THR A 442 24.11 11.19 -14.32
C THR A 442 23.18 11.90 -15.31
N MET A 443 23.03 11.43 -16.55
CA MET A 443 21.99 12.00 -17.46
C MET A 443 20.58 11.68 -16.95
N LEU A 444 20.40 10.50 -16.34
CA LEU A 444 19.12 10.03 -15.81
C LEU A 444 18.70 10.73 -14.50
N ASP A 445 19.53 11.61 -13.93
CA ASP A 445 19.14 12.57 -12.89
C ASP A 445 18.00 13.50 -13.38
N GLU A 446 17.88 13.73 -14.70
CA GLU A 446 16.85 14.60 -15.31
C GLU A 446 15.57 13.84 -15.72
N LEU A 447 15.54 12.50 -15.60
CA LEU A 447 14.41 11.69 -16.06
C LEU A 447 13.54 11.20 -14.89
N VAL A 448 12.23 11.44 -15.01
CA VAL A 448 11.18 10.78 -14.24
C VAL A 448 10.31 9.98 -15.22
N ASP A 449 10.10 8.70 -14.94
CA ASP A 449 9.43 7.73 -15.81
C ASP A 449 7.93 8.00 -15.91
N ASP A 450 7.41 8.27 -17.11
CA ASP A 450 6.01 8.60 -17.40
C ASP A 450 5.07 7.39 -17.56
N SER A 451 5.59 6.17 -17.48
CA SER A 451 4.81 4.94 -17.36
C SER A 451 4.63 4.48 -15.92
N ASP A 452 5.51 4.90 -15.00
CA ASP A 452 5.42 4.54 -13.59
C ASP A 452 4.46 5.48 -12.82
N PRO A 453 3.35 4.98 -12.27
CA PRO A 453 2.39 5.80 -11.53
C PRO A 453 2.83 6.13 -10.09
N ASP A 454 3.90 5.51 -9.59
CA ASP A 454 4.29 5.49 -8.17
C ASP A 454 5.62 6.25 -7.88
N VAL A 455 6.30 6.79 -8.91
CA VAL A 455 7.63 7.42 -8.80
C VAL A 455 7.61 8.94 -9.00
N ASP A 456 8.24 9.66 -8.07
CA ASP A 456 8.56 11.11 -8.13
C ASP A 456 10.09 11.38 -7.93
N ILE A 457 10.94 10.33 -7.93
CA ILE A 457 12.40 10.44 -7.78
C ILE A 457 13.13 10.26 -9.13
N PRO A 458 14.34 10.84 -9.32
CA PRO A 458 15.17 10.60 -10.49
C PRO A 458 15.52 9.12 -10.69
N ASN A 459 15.53 8.66 -11.95
CA ASN A 459 15.77 7.25 -12.28
C ASN A 459 17.15 6.75 -11.81
N SER A 460 18.16 7.62 -11.79
CA SER A 460 19.49 7.31 -11.26
C SER A 460 19.49 6.81 -9.81
N ILE A 461 18.54 7.28 -8.98
CA ILE A 461 18.39 6.84 -7.60
C ILE A 461 17.76 5.44 -7.55
N HIS A 462 16.78 5.17 -8.42
CA HIS A 462 16.15 3.86 -8.57
C HIS A 462 17.15 2.77 -8.96
N ASP A 463 18.08 3.07 -9.87
CA ASP A 463 19.17 2.17 -10.28
C ASP A 463 20.03 1.71 -9.07
N PHE A 464 20.50 2.66 -8.24
CA PHE A 464 21.26 2.33 -7.03
C PHE A 464 20.40 1.66 -5.94
N GLN A 465 19.13 2.05 -5.80
CA GLN A 465 18.20 1.46 -4.83
C GLN A 465 17.86 0.00 -5.15
N THR A 466 17.75 -0.35 -6.43
CA THR A 466 17.58 -1.72 -6.91
C THR A 466 18.86 -2.51 -6.64
N ALA A 467 20.00 -2.00 -7.09
CA ALA A 467 21.30 -2.66 -6.98
C ALA A 467 21.69 -2.99 -5.53
N GLU A 468 21.50 -2.05 -4.60
CA GLU A 468 21.84 -2.24 -3.19
C GLU A 468 20.93 -3.24 -2.48
N ARG A 469 19.61 -3.27 -2.76
CA ARG A 469 18.74 -4.29 -2.14
C ARG A 469 19.05 -5.70 -2.64
N ILE A 470 19.45 -5.85 -3.91
CA ILE A 470 19.97 -7.13 -4.39
C ILE A 470 21.24 -7.47 -3.59
N ARG A 471 22.16 -6.52 -3.41
CA ARG A 471 23.40 -6.70 -2.63
C ARG A 471 23.17 -7.03 -1.15
N GLU A 472 22.10 -6.53 -0.55
CA GLU A 472 21.72 -6.87 0.84
C GLU A 472 21.20 -8.30 0.98
N GLN A 473 20.38 -8.78 0.03
CA GLN A 473 19.84 -10.15 0.06
C GLN A 473 20.79 -11.20 -0.53
N TRP A 474 21.69 -10.81 -1.44
CA TRP A 474 22.61 -11.68 -2.17
C TRP A 474 24.10 -11.28 -2.03
N PRO A 475 24.64 -10.98 -0.83
CA PRO A 475 25.92 -10.28 -0.62
C PRO A 475 27.22 -11.00 -1.09
N GLY A 476 27.13 -12.15 -1.76
CA GLY A 476 28.27 -12.94 -2.23
C GLY A 476 28.91 -12.43 -3.51
N GLU A 477 30.22 -12.62 -3.67
CA GLU A 477 30.96 -12.26 -4.90
C GLU A 477 30.53 -13.10 -6.12
N GLU A 478 29.84 -14.23 -5.91
CA GLU A 478 29.21 -15.05 -6.94
C GLU A 478 27.91 -14.46 -7.50
N TYR A 479 27.32 -13.46 -6.82
CA TYR A 479 26.12 -12.74 -7.23
C TYR A 479 26.39 -11.29 -7.65
N ASP A 480 27.65 -10.86 -7.75
CA ASP A 480 27.94 -9.45 -8.06
C ASP A 480 27.53 -9.01 -9.48
N TRP A 481 27.38 -9.96 -10.42
CA TRP A 481 26.68 -9.72 -11.69
C TRP A 481 25.20 -9.33 -11.48
N PHE A 482 24.54 -9.83 -10.44
CA PHE A 482 23.15 -9.54 -10.11
C PHE A 482 23.03 -8.12 -9.54
N HIS A 483 23.97 -7.71 -8.68
CA HIS A 483 24.06 -6.31 -8.19
C HIS A 483 24.28 -5.35 -9.37
N LEU A 484 25.17 -5.72 -10.31
CA LEU A 484 25.42 -4.92 -11.49
C LEU A 484 24.22 -4.86 -12.44
N VAL A 485 23.43 -5.94 -12.60
CA VAL A 485 22.17 -5.86 -13.35
C VAL A 485 21.20 -4.87 -12.69
N GLY A 486 21.12 -4.85 -11.35
CA GLY A 486 20.36 -3.82 -10.62
C GLY A 486 20.73 -2.39 -11.01
N LEU A 487 22.02 -2.10 -11.21
CA LEU A 487 22.47 -0.76 -11.62
C LEU A 487 22.22 -0.47 -13.12
N LEU A 488 22.13 -1.50 -13.96
CA LEU A 488 22.13 -1.36 -15.42
C LEU A 488 20.74 -1.44 -16.07
N HIS A 489 19.73 -2.00 -15.39
CA HIS A 489 18.47 -2.40 -16.02
C HIS A 489 17.77 -1.26 -16.77
N ASP A 490 17.64 -0.10 -16.13
CA ASP A 490 16.87 1.04 -16.63
C ASP A 490 17.66 2.02 -17.51
N LEU A 491 18.97 1.84 -17.67
CA LEU A 491 19.82 2.88 -18.29
C LEU A 491 19.47 3.18 -19.76
N GLY A 492 18.71 2.29 -20.43
CA GLY A 492 18.22 2.50 -21.79
C GLY A 492 17.19 3.62 -21.90
N LYS A 493 16.63 4.07 -20.77
CA LYS A 493 15.71 5.22 -20.72
C LYS A 493 16.35 6.53 -21.18
N VAL A 494 17.68 6.57 -21.25
CA VAL A 494 18.46 7.69 -21.81
C VAL A 494 18.15 7.99 -23.29
N MET A 495 17.51 7.07 -24.03
CA MET A 495 16.99 7.36 -25.38
C MET A 495 15.92 8.47 -25.40
N ALA A 496 15.27 8.73 -24.26
CA ALA A 496 14.31 9.84 -24.09
C ALA A 496 14.98 11.19 -23.76
N LEU A 497 16.33 11.24 -23.67
CA LEU A 497 17.08 12.42 -23.25
C LEU A 497 17.96 12.99 -24.38
N PRO A 498 17.90 14.31 -24.66
CA PRO A 498 18.66 14.95 -25.75
C PRO A 498 20.18 14.88 -25.55
N GLN A 499 20.66 14.71 -24.33
CA GLN A 499 22.08 14.56 -23.97
C GLN A 499 22.76 13.41 -24.74
N LEU A 500 22.02 12.32 -24.97
CA LEU A 500 22.48 11.15 -25.73
C LEU A 500 21.83 11.10 -27.12
N ALA A 501 20.50 11.24 -27.18
CA ALA A 501 19.72 11.06 -28.40
C ALA A 501 19.88 12.19 -29.44
N LYS A 502 20.29 13.39 -29.03
CA LYS A 502 20.50 14.58 -29.88
C LYS A 502 19.24 14.97 -30.68
N ASP A 503 19.22 14.67 -31.98
CA ASP A 503 18.10 14.97 -32.88
C ASP A 503 17.10 13.79 -32.97
N ASP A 504 17.50 12.59 -32.52
CA ASP A 504 16.70 11.36 -32.58
C ASP A 504 15.88 11.10 -31.29
N VAL A 505 15.66 12.11 -30.44
CA VAL A 505 15.00 11.96 -29.13
C VAL A 505 13.66 11.24 -29.24
N LEU A 506 13.53 10.10 -28.54
CA LEU A 506 12.28 9.38 -28.46
C LEU A 506 11.35 10.00 -27.41
N GLU A 507 10.05 10.07 -27.71
CA GLU A 507 9.05 10.29 -26.67
C GLU A 507 9.05 9.10 -25.71
N GLN A 508 8.78 9.34 -24.42
CA GLN A 508 8.81 8.31 -23.38
C GLN A 508 7.95 7.07 -23.70
N TRP A 509 6.83 7.19 -24.42
CA TRP A 509 5.99 6.05 -24.82
C TRP A 509 6.71 4.98 -25.67
N ALA A 510 7.80 5.36 -26.35
CA ALA A 510 8.63 4.47 -27.16
C ALA A 510 9.81 3.87 -26.38
N VAL A 511 9.94 4.19 -25.09
CA VAL A 511 11.13 3.93 -24.27
C VAL A 511 10.79 3.24 -22.95
N VAL A 512 9.77 3.71 -22.23
CA VAL A 512 9.32 3.18 -20.93
C VAL A 512 8.03 2.37 -21.05
N GLY A 513 7.64 1.68 -19.97
CA GLY A 513 6.42 0.89 -19.87
C GLY A 513 6.60 -0.61 -20.13
N ASP A 514 5.54 -1.37 -19.84
CA ASP A 514 5.53 -2.83 -19.91
C ASP A 514 5.78 -3.36 -21.31
N THR A 515 6.72 -4.29 -21.44
CA THR A 515 7.07 -4.87 -22.72
C THR A 515 6.16 -6.03 -23.10
N PHE A 516 5.95 -6.22 -24.39
CA PHE A 516 5.15 -7.31 -24.96
C PHE A 516 5.72 -7.76 -26.31
N PRO A 517 5.53 -9.01 -26.73
CA PRO A 517 6.01 -9.47 -28.02
C PRO A 517 5.19 -8.84 -29.15
N ILE A 518 5.86 -8.20 -30.10
CA ILE A 518 5.22 -7.71 -31.32
C ILE A 518 5.11 -8.83 -32.37
N GLY A 519 4.18 -8.69 -33.31
CA GLY A 519 4.01 -9.65 -34.40
C GLY A 519 3.25 -10.93 -34.04
N CYS A 520 2.66 -11.00 -32.84
CA CYS A 520 1.61 -11.92 -32.43
C CYS A 520 0.53 -11.15 -31.65
N ALA A 521 -0.63 -11.76 -31.42
CA ALA A 521 -1.73 -11.13 -30.70
C ALA A 521 -1.33 -10.82 -29.25
N PRO A 522 -1.71 -9.64 -28.71
CA PRO A 522 -1.51 -9.35 -27.30
C PRO A 522 -2.34 -10.29 -26.42
N ALA A 523 -1.79 -10.70 -25.29
CA ALA A 523 -2.50 -11.40 -24.23
C ALA A 523 -3.35 -10.39 -23.43
N GLU A 524 -4.60 -10.18 -23.87
CA GLU A 524 -5.52 -9.18 -23.30
C GLU A 524 -5.78 -9.41 -21.80
N GLU A 525 -5.66 -10.65 -21.33
CA GLU A 525 -5.76 -11.08 -19.94
C GLU A 525 -4.51 -10.81 -19.09
N ALA A 526 -3.46 -10.23 -19.68
CA ALA A 526 -2.16 -10.05 -19.03
C ALA A 526 -1.44 -8.72 -19.30
N VAL A 527 -1.78 -8.00 -20.37
CA VAL A 527 -1.23 -6.65 -20.67
C VAL A 527 -2.04 -5.54 -19.99
N VAL A 528 -1.40 -4.41 -19.71
CA VAL A 528 -2.08 -3.21 -19.19
C VAL A 528 -2.94 -2.59 -20.31
N PHE A 529 -4.06 -1.95 -19.97
CA PHE A 529 -4.93 -1.24 -20.92
C PHE A 529 -5.21 -2.00 -22.25
N PRO A 530 -5.59 -3.30 -22.24
CA PRO A 530 -5.62 -4.15 -23.44
C PRO A 530 -6.49 -3.56 -24.58
N GLU A 531 -7.55 -2.85 -24.21
CA GLU A 531 -8.42 -2.07 -25.08
C GLU A 531 -7.72 -1.07 -26.02
N SER A 532 -6.52 -0.56 -25.67
CA SER A 532 -5.77 0.39 -26.51
C SER A 532 -5.16 -0.26 -27.75
N PHE A 533 -4.91 -1.57 -27.72
CA PHE A 533 -4.40 -2.31 -28.89
C PHE A 533 -5.36 -2.28 -30.08
N LYS A 534 -6.65 -1.99 -29.86
CA LYS A 534 -7.64 -1.82 -30.95
C LYS A 534 -7.30 -0.68 -31.91
N GLY A 535 -6.45 0.28 -31.50
CA GLY A 535 -5.91 1.33 -32.37
C GLY A 535 -4.63 0.94 -33.13
N ASN A 536 -3.99 -0.18 -32.80
CA ASN A 536 -2.77 -0.66 -33.45
C ASN A 536 -3.10 -1.35 -34.79
N PRO A 537 -2.44 -0.98 -35.91
CA PRO A 537 -2.70 -1.62 -37.21
C PRO A 537 -2.34 -3.12 -37.25
N ASP A 538 -1.42 -3.58 -36.39
CA ASP A 538 -1.03 -5.00 -36.33
C ASP A 538 -2.05 -5.87 -35.59
N TYR A 539 -2.88 -5.29 -34.71
CA TYR A 539 -3.90 -6.02 -33.94
C TYR A 539 -4.94 -6.72 -34.84
N THR A 540 -5.28 -6.11 -35.99
CA THR A 540 -6.17 -6.71 -36.99
C THR A 540 -5.43 -7.30 -38.21
N HIS A 541 -4.10 -7.30 -38.21
CA HIS A 541 -3.31 -7.78 -39.34
C HIS A 541 -3.45 -9.31 -39.49
N PRO A 542 -3.70 -9.86 -40.71
CA PRO A 542 -4.01 -11.27 -40.92
C PRO A 542 -2.90 -12.26 -40.52
N ILE A 543 -1.69 -11.76 -40.25
CA ILE A 543 -0.61 -12.55 -39.64
C ILE A 543 -0.48 -12.19 -38.16
N TYR A 544 -0.31 -10.92 -37.81
CA TYR A 544 0.11 -10.52 -36.46
C TYR A 544 -1.02 -10.59 -35.41
N GLY A 545 -2.28 -10.37 -35.80
CA GLY A 545 -3.44 -10.51 -34.91
C GLY A 545 -3.79 -11.96 -34.50
N ASN A 546 -2.95 -12.96 -34.84
CA ASN A 546 -3.12 -14.35 -34.41
C ASN A 546 -2.28 -14.65 -33.17
N LYS A 547 -2.76 -15.55 -32.30
CA LYS A 547 -2.09 -15.99 -31.04
C LYS A 547 -0.58 -16.30 -31.18
N CYS A 548 -0.17 -16.95 -32.26
CA CYS A 548 1.26 -17.23 -32.53
C CYS A 548 1.90 -16.24 -33.51
N GLY A 549 1.09 -15.54 -34.30
CA GLY A 549 1.50 -14.60 -35.34
C GLY A 549 2.66 -15.07 -36.23
N MET A 550 3.77 -14.34 -36.20
CA MET A 550 4.99 -14.68 -36.97
C MET A 550 5.90 -15.74 -36.30
N TYR A 551 5.56 -16.19 -35.09
CA TYR A 551 6.36 -17.14 -34.31
C TYR A 551 5.84 -18.58 -34.39
N LYS A 552 6.65 -19.52 -33.91
CA LYS A 552 6.26 -20.91 -33.72
C LYS A 552 6.04 -21.17 -32.23
N PRO A 553 5.07 -22.02 -31.84
CA PRO A 553 4.98 -22.51 -30.46
C PRO A 553 6.31 -23.13 -30.01
N GLY A 554 6.69 -22.92 -28.76
CA GLY A 554 7.95 -23.39 -28.18
C GLY A 554 9.21 -22.86 -28.88
N CYS A 555 9.17 -21.64 -29.45
CA CYS A 555 10.36 -21.04 -30.06
C CYS A 555 11.37 -20.46 -29.05
N GLY A 556 11.01 -20.39 -27.77
CA GLY A 556 11.76 -19.73 -26.71
C GLY A 556 11.38 -18.25 -26.60
N ILE A 557 11.14 -17.78 -25.38
CA ILE A 557 10.81 -16.39 -25.05
C ILE A 557 11.94 -15.46 -25.50
N SER A 558 13.19 -15.91 -25.32
CA SER A 558 14.38 -15.19 -25.77
C SER A 558 14.43 -14.95 -27.31
N ASN A 559 13.67 -15.70 -28.11
CA ASN A 559 13.59 -15.53 -29.57
C ASN A 559 12.41 -14.65 -30.04
N LEU A 560 11.56 -14.16 -29.12
CA LEU A 560 10.52 -13.18 -29.44
C LEU A 560 11.16 -11.81 -29.72
N VAL A 561 10.57 -11.07 -30.66
CA VAL A 561 10.84 -9.64 -30.86
C VAL A 561 9.90 -8.89 -29.93
N MET A 562 10.46 -8.18 -28.97
CA MET A 562 9.71 -7.38 -28.01
C MET A 562 9.37 -6.01 -28.60
N SER A 563 8.37 -5.34 -28.04
CA SER A 563 8.15 -3.90 -28.17
C SER A 563 9.45 -3.14 -27.90
N TRP A 564 9.73 -2.09 -28.68
CA TRP A 564 10.95 -1.31 -28.49
C TRP A 564 10.90 -0.55 -27.15
N GLY A 565 12.04 -0.50 -26.45
CA GLY A 565 12.12 0.13 -25.13
C GLY A 565 13.52 -0.01 -24.51
N HIS A 566 13.65 0.48 -23.29
CA HIS A 566 14.91 0.46 -22.52
C HIS A 566 15.47 -0.96 -22.33
N ASP A 567 14.64 -1.96 -22.00
CA ASP A 567 15.01 -3.39 -21.90
C ASP A 567 15.79 -3.91 -23.12
N GLU A 568 15.17 -3.81 -24.31
CA GLU A 568 15.70 -4.34 -25.56
C GLU A 568 16.94 -3.56 -25.99
N TYR A 569 16.94 -2.23 -25.85
CA TYR A 569 18.10 -1.41 -26.16
C TYR A 569 19.29 -1.72 -25.24
N MET A 570 19.11 -1.80 -23.92
CA MET A 570 20.20 -2.12 -22.99
C MET A 570 20.77 -3.50 -23.22
N TYR A 571 19.91 -4.52 -23.41
CA TYR A 571 20.36 -5.87 -23.78
C TYR A 571 21.28 -5.85 -25.01
N ARG A 572 20.88 -5.13 -26.06
CA ARG A 572 21.64 -5.05 -27.30
C ARG A 572 22.91 -4.23 -27.16
N MET A 573 22.86 -3.09 -26.44
CA MET A 573 24.02 -2.23 -26.19
C MET A 573 25.10 -2.95 -25.40
N LEU A 574 24.72 -3.65 -24.31
CA LEU A 574 25.64 -4.44 -23.50
C LEU A 574 26.29 -5.57 -24.32
N LYS A 575 25.51 -6.27 -25.15
CA LYS A 575 26.06 -7.30 -26.05
C LYS A 575 26.96 -6.72 -27.14
N PHE A 576 26.62 -5.56 -27.72
CA PHE A 576 27.44 -4.89 -28.73
C PHE A 576 28.79 -4.43 -28.18
N ASN A 577 28.81 -3.93 -26.95
CA ASN A 577 30.03 -3.50 -26.26
C ASN A 577 30.84 -4.65 -25.63
N GLY A 578 30.40 -5.91 -25.77
CA GLY A 578 31.16 -7.07 -25.31
C GLY A 578 31.13 -7.32 -23.81
N CYS A 579 30.04 -6.91 -23.14
CA CYS A 579 29.78 -7.17 -21.72
C CYS A 579 29.92 -8.66 -21.37
N THR A 580 30.51 -8.97 -20.21
CA THR A 580 30.72 -10.35 -19.74
C THR A 580 29.75 -10.80 -18.64
N ILE A 581 28.65 -10.05 -18.42
CA ILE A 581 27.55 -10.47 -17.54
C ILE A 581 26.97 -11.80 -18.08
N PRO A 582 26.64 -12.78 -17.22
CA PRO A 582 26.05 -14.05 -17.66
C PRO A 582 24.76 -13.85 -18.47
N GLU A 583 24.49 -14.74 -19.43
CA GLU A 583 23.31 -14.65 -20.32
C GLU A 583 21.99 -14.53 -19.52
N ALA A 584 21.88 -15.18 -18.36
CA ALA A 584 20.75 -15.03 -17.45
C ALA A 584 20.55 -13.58 -17.00
N GLY A 585 21.62 -12.85 -16.65
CA GLY A 585 21.57 -11.44 -16.28
C GLY A 585 21.27 -10.50 -17.44
N LEU A 586 21.75 -10.83 -18.65
CA LEU A 586 21.39 -10.08 -19.86
C LEU A 586 19.91 -10.28 -20.23
N ASN A 587 19.42 -11.53 -20.22
CA ASN A 587 18.01 -11.83 -20.44
C ASN A 587 17.10 -11.22 -19.35
N MET A 588 17.62 -11.07 -18.12
CA MET A 588 16.92 -10.38 -17.04
C MET A 588 16.71 -8.90 -17.38
N ILE A 589 17.75 -8.16 -17.77
CA ILE A 589 17.61 -6.78 -18.27
C ILE A 589 16.60 -6.69 -19.42
N ARG A 590 16.60 -7.68 -20.34
CA ARG A 590 15.74 -7.69 -21.52
C ARG A 590 14.25 -7.99 -21.23
N LEU A 591 13.95 -8.66 -20.12
CA LEU A 591 12.63 -9.25 -19.88
C LEU A 591 12.06 -8.87 -18.49
N HIS A 592 12.71 -7.98 -17.75
CA HIS A 592 12.24 -7.55 -16.43
C HIS A 592 10.95 -6.71 -16.52
N SER A 593 10.73 -6.00 -17.63
CA SER A 593 9.47 -5.32 -17.91
C SER A 593 8.42 -6.19 -18.60
N PHE A 594 8.67 -7.49 -18.81
CA PHE A 594 7.74 -8.41 -19.49
C PHE A 594 6.74 -9.07 -18.53
N TYR A 595 6.09 -8.28 -17.68
CA TYR A 595 5.15 -8.74 -16.65
C TYR A 595 4.04 -9.69 -17.16
N PRO A 596 3.48 -9.52 -18.37
CA PRO A 596 2.54 -10.49 -18.92
C PRO A 596 3.05 -11.94 -18.90
N TRP A 597 4.36 -12.16 -19.11
CA TRP A 597 4.95 -13.49 -19.10
C TRP A 597 5.44 -13.94 -17.72
N HIS A 598 6.22 -13.11 -17.01
CA HIS A 598 6.82 -13.55 -15.76
C HIS A 598 5.84 -13.49 -14.58
N ASP A 599 5.00 -12.46 -14.49
CA ASP A 599 3.99 -12.35 -13.43
C ASP A 599 2.71 -13.10 -13.82
N LYS A 600 2.10 -12.74 -14.96
CA LYS A 600 0.77 -13.25 -15.37
C LYS A 600 0.78 -14.60 -16.09
N ARG A 601 1.95 -15.12 -16.46
CA ARG A 601 2.11 -16.42 -17.14
C ARG A 601 1.35 -16.52 -18.48
N ALA A 602 1.09 -15.40 -19.14
CA ALA A 602 0.74 -15.37 -20.55
C ALA A 602 1.95 -15.75 -21.42
N TYR A 603 1.69 -15.96 -22.72
CA TYR A 603 2.71 -16.34 -23.73
C TYR A 603 3.47 -17.65 -23.46
N THR A 604 3.04 -18.46 -22.48
CA THR A 604 3.61 -19.77 -22.13
C THR A 604 3.68 -20.74 -23.31
N HIS A 605 2.82 -20.59 -24.32
CA HIS A 605 2.87 -21.36 -25.57
C HIS A 605 4.13 -21.09 -26.43
N PHE A 606 4.93 -20.07 -26.11
CA PHE A 606 6.24 -19.83 -26.72
C PHE A 606 7.42 -20.37 -25.90
N GLU A 607 7.23 -20.75 -24.63
CA GLU A 607 8.32 -21.19 -23.74
C GLU A 607 9.07 -22.41 -24.28
N ALA A 608 10.40 -22.34 -24.17
CA ALA A 608 11.32 -23.46 -24.34
C ALA A 608 11.95 -23.83 -22.98
N PRO A 609 12.52 -25.05 -22.81
CA PRO A 609 13.06 -25.50 -21.53
C PRO A 609 14.10 -24.55 -20.89
N GLU A 610 14.88 -23.85 -21.70
CA GLU A 610 15.86 -22.84 -21.29
C GLU A 610 15.24 -21.58 -20.66
N ASP A 611 13.99 -21.25 -20.96
CA ASP A 611 13.34 -20.06 -20.40
C ASP A 611 13.00 -20.24 -18.91
N ALA A 612 12.98 -21.48 -18.38
CA ALA A 612 12.69 -21.75 -16.98
C ALA A 612 13.75 -21.14 -16.02
N GLU A 613 15.03 -21.12 -16.41
CA GLU A 613 16.08 -20.46 -15.62
C GLU A 613 15.98 -18.93 -15.74
N THR A 614 15.67 -18.42 -16.94
CA THR A 614 15.45 -16.99 -17.17
C THR A 614 14.26 -16.48 -16.33
N LEU A 615 13.13 -17.20 -16.34
CA LEU A 615 11.93 -16.90 -15.56
C LEU A 615 12.22 -16.86 -14.05
N LYS A 616 13.03 -17.80 -13.55
CA LYS A 616 13.44 -17.83 -12.14
C LYS A 616 14.17 -16.54 -11.76
N TRP A 617 15.17 -16.13 -12.55
CA TRP A 617 15.97 -14.94 -12.25
C TRP A 617 15.18 -13.63 -12.47
N VAL A 618 14.35 -13.54 -13.50
CA VAL A 618 13.44 -12.40 -13.73
C VAL A 618 12.45 -12.22 -12.56
N LYS A 619 11.90 -13.32 -12.02
CA LYS A 619 11.04 -13.29 -10.82
C LYS A 619 11.81 -12.91 -9.56
N GLU A 620 13.07 -13.29 -9.44
CA GLU A 620 13.91 -12.91 -8.31
C GLU A 620 14.24 -11.41 -8.36
N PHE A 621 14.66 -10.91 -9.53
CA PHE A 621 14.93 -9.48 -9.78
C PHE A 621 13.73 -8.58 -9.52
N ASN A 622 12.54 -9.01 -9.97
CA ASN A 622 11.29 -8.28 -9.76
C ASN A 622 10.90 -8.12 -8.28
N LYS A 623 11.54 -8.79 -7.32
CA LYS A 623 11.38 -8.40 -5.91
C LYS A 623 12.05 -7.04 -5.66
N PHE A 624 13.23 -6.84 -6.22
CA PHE A 624 14.08 -5.70 -5.93
C PHE A 624 13.65 -4.45 -6.68
N ASP A 625 13.36 -4.55 -7.98
CA ASP A 625 12.83 -3.44 -8.78
C ASP A 625 11.50 -2.91 -8.20
N LEU A 626 10.58 -3.78 -7.81
CA LEU A 626 9.25 -3.37 -7.35
C LEU A 626 9.21 -2.92 -5.88
N TYR A 627 9.95 -3.58 -4.98
CA TYR A 627 10.12 -3.10 -3.60
C TYR A 627 11.15 -1.95 -3.49
N SER A 628 11.64 -1.45 -4.63
CA SER A 628 12.43 -0.22 -4.87
C SER A 628 12.13 0.98 -3.96
N LYS A 629 10.83 1.26 -3.80
CA LYS A 629 10.32 2.63 -4.01
C LYS A 629 9.88 3.36 -2.73
N GLY A 630 10.31 2.88 -1.55
CA GLY A 630 9.91 3.44 -0.24
C GLY A 630 10.97 3.47 0.87
N ASP A 631 12.23 3.12 0.61
CA ASP A 631 13.31 3.19 1.60
C ASP A 631 14.23 4.41 1.40
N ALA A 632 15.19 4.58 2.31
CA ALA A 632 16.15 5.67 2.27
C ALA A 632 16.90 5.75 0.92
N VAL A 633 17.24 6.98 0.52
CA VAL A 633 18.09 7.24 -0.64
C VAL A 633 19.51 6.77 -0.32
N PRO A 634 20.10 5.84 -1.10
CA PRO A 634 21.45 5.35 -0.85
C PRO A 634 22.50 6.44 -1.07
N ASP A 635 23.60 6.41 -0.31
CA ASP A 635 24.73 7.31 -0.51
C ASP A 635 25.51 6.91 -1.78
N VAL A 636 25.06 7.45 -2.91
CA VAL A 636 25.64 7.18 -4.24
C VAL A 636 27.15 7.45 -4.28
N GLU A 637 27.67 8.47 -3.58
CA GLU A 637 29.10 8.77 -3.58
C GLU A 637 29.91 7.69 -2.84
N ALA A 638 29.38 7.16 -1.74
CA ALA A 638 29.99 6.03 -1.03
C ALA A 638 29.96 4.72 -1.84
N LEU A 639 28.99 4.56 -2.74
CA LEU A 639 28.80 3.35 -3.56
C LEU A 639 29.60 3.34 -4.88
N LYS A 640 29.92 4.51 -5.44
CA LYS A 640 30.70 4.62 -6.69
C LYS A 640 31.95 3.73 -6.76
N PRO A 641 32.80 3.60 -5.71
CA PRO A 641 33.98 2.74 -5.77
C PRO A 641 33.64 1.25 -5.95
N TYR A 642 32.55 0.77 -5.36
CA TYR A 642 32.11 -0.63 -5.47
C TYR A 642 31.62 -0.92 -6.90
N TYR A 643 30.69 -0.10 -7.40
CA TYR A 643 30.13 -0.28 -8.74
C TYR A 643 31.13 -0.01 -9.87
N ALA A 644 32.09 0.90 -9.69
CA ALA A 644 33.22 1.04 -10.61
C ALA A 644 34.08 -0.24 -10.68
N GLY A 645 34.23 -0.95 -9.55
CA GLY A 645 34.86 -2.27 -9.50
C GLY A 645 34.10 -3.32 -10.30
N LEU A 646 32.77 -3.36 -10.19
CA LEU A 646 31.91 -4.27 -10.94
C LEU A 646 31.91 -3.95 -12.45
N LEU A 647 31.75 -2.68 -12.82
CA LEU A 647 31.84 -2.24 -14.21
C LEU A 647 33.15 -2.71 -14.84
N LYS A 648 34.28 -2.57 -14.14
CA LYS A 648 35.56 -3.08 -14.60
C LYS A 648 35.64 -4.61 -14.69
N LYS A 649 35.07 -5.34 -13.72
CA LYS A 649 35.00 -6.82 -13.76
C LYS A 649 34.24 -7.30 -15.00
N TYR A 650 33.20 -6.57 -15.40
CA TYR A 650 32.28 -6.95 -16.47
C TYR A 650 32.53 -6.29 -17.85
N GLY A 651 33.63 -5.53 -17.99
CA GLY A 651 34.06 -4.94 -19.26
C GLY A 651 33.38 -3.61 -19.63
N LEU A 652 32.87 -2.88 -18.63
CA LEU A 652 32.02 -1.69 -18.75
C LEU A 652 32.63 -0.42 -18.11
N ASP A 653 33.92 -0.42 -17.73
CA ASP A 653 34.59 0.72 -17.10
C ASP A 653 35.08 1.81 -18.07
N GLY A 654 35.10 1.50 -19.37
CA GLY A 654 35.45 2.44 -20.44
C GLY A 654 34.29 3.31 -20.93
N LYS A 655 34.57 4.16 -21.92
CA LYS A 655 33.51 4.74 -22.75
C LYS A 655 32.96 3.66 -23.67
N LEU A 656 31.67 3.39 -23.53
CA LEU A 656 30.91 2.45 -24.33
C LEU A 656 30.22 3.20 -25.47
N LYS A 657 29.88 2.48 -26.53
CA LYS A 657 29.07 2.99 -27.64
C LYS A 657 27.59 2.87 -27.31
N TRP A 658 26.91 4.00 -27.38
CA TRP A 658 25.46 4.14 -27.20
C TRP A 658 24.83 4.60 -28.51
#